data_AF-A0AB38JJX5-F1
#
_entry.id   AF-A0AB38JJX5-F1
#
_cell.length_a   1.000
_cell.length_b   1.000
_cell.length_c   1.000
_cell.angle_alpha   90.00
_cell.angle_beta   90.00
_cell.angle_gamma   90.00
#
_symmetry.space_group_name_H-M   'P 1'
#
loop_
_entity.id
_entity.type
_entity.pdbx_description
1 polymer ?
#
loop_
_entity_poly.entity_id
_entity_poly.type
_entity_poly.pdbx_seq_one_letter_code
_entity_poly.pdbx_strand_id
1 'polypeptide(L)'
;MNGKRSTKRSIRSLFALGIAGMVTVSGLTALGLPASAHDGVDHGSEPGAESALDWSNYEKVLLTKNVGEPIDLAVLPDKSVLHTARNGEIRHTDPKTGTTRVVATIPVYQNSEDGLQGVGVDPDFAENQWVYLVYAPQSGTPTGAAPNMLPAGEDESYWDQWKGVNRLSRFKWTGSGLDLASEQKIIEVEAQRGQCCHVGADFDWDADGNLYLSTGDNTPASAPGAAGFAPNNDAPGMNPGFDSRRGAGNTNDLRGKILRITVQEDGSYTIPEGNLFPVGTEKTRPEIFVMGVRNPFKIDVDAETNTLSWGDYGPDATKAAAADGVRGPMGLVEWNATGLDQPQNSGWPYVHGPNLPYNEWNFETATPRGFFDPQNLKNNSRWNTGLVDIPAATPATVYYGDNPGDQPFDELVNFGTGTGQGPMGGPVYHFDEENTSTSKFPAYWNEKTFFGEFSQDYIAAFTLDDDRAVTHIEDFLPNTALSSRNQPIHDNPMDMEFGPDGSMYVLEYGDGFFRANPDAGLYRIDYAEGNKAPQARFTATPLSASETPLEVTFDATGSSDPEGDALTYDWDFDGNGTFDATGVTVKNTYTELGQFTARLRVTDAKGKFSLTSRVISVGNQAPQIEITTPGNGSFFEWGDAIPYRVTGRDAEDGDQIVGSRVEWTYGLGHDEHAHPEVTGTGATGAFPTSADSPEHGPGALLYGTVVVTYTDAGYNGLPPAAAEATLRLNPKTQEAEHAAREGVLPYADTTASGGNAVSGLGAGSFLRWDPVNLANLTGVVVRATGEGTVDLRWNAADAAPFGTATIPAGAGWQDVLVPFSGQPTGTGSLYVTSPSGLSLDSLTFQGAGAGDATAPTVSATLDPAAPTGVGGVYNRAVNLNLAAADNGALASVQYSVDNGTTWTTVRAANGAYSVPFTTDGARTVQYRATDTGGNVSAVGTVSFTIDLAAANAPTVDSTTTVALGAPRVTFGAPGSATVTVSGQGGTPGGEVVLYEGDTEIGRSALEGGKATIALPQTLEAGTHTFRAAYGADGTFKASAGTARLIVSKADSVLTATVSPNPVKPGASAQVSVEATTSTGVAGTGQVTVMVKRNLSTVAMLTGTLDENGKVVVTLPKLAAGSYKLTVTHTATANTNAASSLLNLTVQQ
;
A
#
# COMPACT_ATOMS: atom_id res chain seq x y z
N MET A 1 -52.47 30.03 52.96
CA MET A 1 -52.39 30.93 54.14
C MET A 1 -50.93 31.35 54.32
N ASN A 2 -50.73 32.62 54.67
CA ASN A 2 -49.48 33.34 55.03
C ASN A 2 -48.30 32.48 55.54
N GLY A 3 -47.03 32.74 55.25
CA GLY A 3 -46.35 33.80 54.51
C GLY A 3 -45.01 34.20 55.17
N LYS A 4 -44.07 34.70 54.34
CA LYS A 4 -43.07 35.80 54.60
C LYS A 4 -41.95 35.53 55.62
N ARG A 5 -40.72 36.09 55.54
CA ARG A 5 -40.04 37.14 54.74
C ARG A 5 -38.53 37.12 55.13
N SER A 6 -37.57 37.24 54.19
CA SER A 6 -36.81 38.46 53.75
C SER A 6 -35.79 39.03 54.77
N THR A 7 -34.63 39.65 54.48
CA THR A 7 -33.81 40.04 53.29
C THR A 7 -32.68 41.00 53.80
N LYS A 8 -31.67 41.31 52.94
CA LYS A 8 -30.88 42.58 52.78
C LYS A 8 -29.50 42.66 53.48
N ARG A 9 -28.51 43.46 53.03
CA ARG A 9 -27.96 43.94 51.73
C ARG A 9 -26.79 44.91 52.07
N SER A 10 -25.62 44.74 51.43
CA SER A 10 -24.58 45.73 50.93
C SER A 10 -24.11 46.97 51.72
N ILE A 11 -22.81 47.35 51.54
CA ILE A 11 -22.20 48.68 51.16
C ILE A 11 -20.65 48.52 51.25
N ARG A 12 -19.83 48.59 50.18
CA ARG A 12 -19.20 49.71 49.40
C ARG A 12 -18.06 50.56 50.06
N SER A 13 -16.82 50.29 49.60
CA SER A 13 -15.86 51.18 48.88
C SER A 13 -14.78 52.07 49.56
N LEU A 14 -13.58 52.06 48.90
CA LEU A 14 -12.60 53.14 48.56
C LEU A 14 -11.20 53.24 49.27
N PHE A 15 -10.12 52.98 48.48
CA PHE A 15 -8.88 53.78 48.15
C PHE A 15 -7.94 54.30 49.29
N ALA A 16 -6.60 54.48 49.20
CA ALA A 16 -5.58 54.49 48.12
C ALA A 16 -4.10 54.44 48.66
N LEU A 17 -3.19 53.97 47.78
CA LEU A 17 -1.79 54.39 47.44
C LEU A 17 -0.59 54.45 48.43
N GLY A 18 0.54 53.86 47.97
CA GLY A 18 1.91 54.41 48.11
C GLY A 18 3.11 53.44 48.03
N ILE A 19 3.59 53.12 46.80
CA ILE A 19 5.00 53.09 46.26
C ILE A 19 6.15 52.59 47.19
N ALA A 20 7.16 51.79 46.83
CA ALA A 20 7.61 50.99 45.67
C ALA A 20 8.87 50.19 46.09
N GLY A 21 9.24 49.14 45.33
CA GLY A 21 10.56 48.51 45.41
C GLY A 21 10.60 47.07 44.86
N MET A 22 10.91 46.94 43.56
CA MET A 22 11.13 45.67 42.84
C MET A 22 12.40 44.95 43.31
N VAL A 23 12.27 43.65 43.66
CA VAL A 23 13.13 42.55 43.16
C VAL A 23 12.21 41.33 43.03
N THR A 24 11.91 40.94 41.79
CA THR A 24 11.09 39.78 41.43
C THR A 24 11.95 38.51 41.45
N VAL A 25 11.69 37.64 42.42
CA VAL A 25 11.99 36.19 42.32
C VAL A 25 10.64 35.52 42.10
N SER A 26 10.36 35.17 40.85
CA SER A 26 9.18 34.40 40.46
C SER A 26 9.41 32.94 40.84
N GLY A 27 8.96 32.57 42.03
CA GLY A 27 8.75 31.18 42.43
C GLY A 27 7.29 31.02 42.82
N LEU A 28 6.41 30.79 41.85
CA LEU A 28 5.11 30.19 42.13
C LEU A 28 5.25 28.69 41.91
N THR A 29 5.52 27.98 43.00
CA THR A 29 5.13 26.59 43.13
C THR A 29 3.61 26.55 43.14
N ALA A 30 2.99 26.20 42.01
CA ALA A 30 1.63 25.70 41.99
C ALA A 30 1.65 24.37 42.75
N LEU A 31 1.33 24.41 44.04
CA LEU A 31 1.01 23.21 44.81
C LEU A 31 -0.36 22.74 44.30
N GLY A 32 -0.36 21.94 43.23
CA GLY A 32 -1.43 20.99 43.01
C GLY A 32 -1.50 20.15 44.29
N LEU A 33 -2.66 20.16 44.96
CA LEU A 33 -2.88 19.22 46.03
C LEU A 33 -2.72 17.83 45.40
N PRO A 34 -1.84 16.95 45.94
CA PRO A 34 -1.83 15.57 45.50
C PRO A 34 -3.24 15.03 45.72
N ALA A 35 -3.81 14.38 44.70
CA ALA A 35 -5.00 13.57 44.87
C ALA A 35 -4.75 12.68 46.09
N SER A 36 -5.54 12.85 47.13
CA SER A 36 -5.50 11.94 48.28
C SER A 36 -5.78 10.55 47.73
N ALA A 37 -4.86 9.61 48.02
CA ALA A 37 -5.07 8.19 47.75
C ALA A 37 -6.47 7.81 48.24
N HIS A 38 -7.25 7.17 47.37
CA HIS A 38 -8.56 6.65 47.75
C HIS A 38 -8.34 5.62 48.86
N ASP A 39 -9.05 5.79 49.99
CA ASP A 39 -9.04 4.80 51.06
C ASP A 39 -9.82 3.60 50.53
N GLY A 40 -9.12 2.58 50.00
CA GLY A 40 -9.72 1.37 49.44
C GLY A 40 -10.88 0.87 50.30
N VAL A 41 -12.10 1.00 49.78
CA VAL A 41 -13.32 0.66 50.51
C VAL A 41 -13.54 -0.86 50.39
N ASP A 42 -14.08 -1.49 51.43
CA ASP A 42 -14.49 -2.89 51.41
C ASP A 42 -15.98 -2.98 51.05
N HIS A 43 -16.25 -3.44 49.82
CA HIS A 43 -17.55 -3.39 49.16
C HIS A 43 -18.48 -4.55 49.53
N GLY A 44 -18.00 -5.54 50.28
CA GLY A 44 -18.82 -6.67 50.73
C GLY A 44 -19.89 -6.32 51.76
N SER A 45 -20.03 -5.04 52.14
CA SER A 45 -20.92 -4.58 53.22
C SER A 45 -22.25 -3.95 52.75
N GLU A 46 -22.41 -3.67 51.45
CA GLU A 46 -23.65 -3.13 50.91
C GLU A 46 -24.76 -4.20 50.81
N PRO A 47 -26.04 -3.83 51.03
CA PRO A 47 -27.15 -4.77 50.88
C PRO A 47 -27.20 -5.37 49.46
N GLY A 48 -27.17 -6.69 49.36
CA GLY A 48 -27.25 -7.41 48.07
C GLY A 48 -25.90 -7.64 47.38
N ALA A 49 -24.80 -7.03 47.88
CA ALA A 49 -23.46 -7.18 47.31
C ALA A 49 -23.00 -8.65 47.25
N GLU A 50 -23.27 -9.46 48.28
CA GLU A 50 -22.88 -10.88 48.31
C GLU A 50 -23.41 -11.66 47.10
N SER A 51 -24.64 -11.38 46.66
CA SER A 51 -25.27 -12.06 45.53
C SER A 51 -24.85 -11.46 44.18
N ALA A 52 -24.72 -10.13 44.14
CA ALA A 52 -24.38 -9.37 42.93
C ALA A 52 -22.91 -9.51 42.53
N LEU A 53 -22.01 -9.71 43.48
CA LEU A 53 -20.57 -9.92 43.26
C LEU A 53 -20.19 -11.41 43.19
N ASP A 54 -21.16 -12.32 43.39
CA ASP A 54 -20.97 -13.72 43.04
C ASP A 54 -21.12 -13.88 41.53
N TRP A 55 -19.99 -13.82 40.82
CA TRP A 55 -19.94 -13.99 39.36
C TRP A 55 -20.48 -15.35 38.87
N SER A 56 -20.71 -16.32 39.76
CA SER A 56 -21.42 -17.54 39.39
C SER A 56 -22.92 -17.31 39.18
N ASN A 57 -23.46 -16.14 39.52
CA ASN A 57 -24.84 -15.73 39.25
C ASN A 57 -24.99 -15.02 37.91
N TYR A 58 -23.99 -15.02 37.04
CA TYR A 58 -24.06 -14.39 35.71
C TYR A 58 -23.79 -15.40 34.59
N GLU A 59 -24.39 -15.16 33.43
CA GLU A 59 -24.00 -15.79 32.16
C GLU A 59 -23.80 -14.75 31.08
N LYS A 60 -22.84 -15.00 30.20
CA LYS A 60 -22.60 -14.22 29.00
C LYS A 60 -22.96 -15.07 27.78
N VAL A 61 -24.13 -14.77 27.21
CA VAL A 61 -24.75 -15.52 26.12
C VAL A 61 -24.32 -14.91 24.78
N LEU A 62 -23.66 -15.70 23.94
CA LEU A 62 -23.38 -15.32 22.55
C LEU A 62 -24.68 -15.23 21.76
N LEU A 63 -25.01 -14.05 21.22
CA LEU A 63 -26.14 -13.86 20.33
C LEU A 63 -25.74 -14.10 18.87
N THR A 64 -24.59 -13.57 18.45
CA THR A 64 -24.07 -13.76 17.09
C THR A 64 -22.57 -13.46 16.99
N LYS A 65 -21.89 -14.14 16.07
CA LYS A 65 -20.53 -13.78 15.60
C LYS A 65 -20.56 -12.98 14.29
N ASN A 66 -21.73 -12.79 13.69
CA ASN A 66 -21.89 -12.10 12.40
C ASN A 66 -22.08 -10.59 12.62
N VAL A 67 -21.04 -9.92 13.14
CA VAL A 67 -21.11 -8.50 13.53
C VAL A 67 -20.46 -7.54 12.52
N GLY A 68 -19.70 -8.04 11.55
CA GLY A 68 -18.89 -7.18 10.66
C GLY A 68 -17.69 -6.60 11.41
N GLU A 69 -17.19 -5.43 11.01
CA GLU A 69 -16.29 -4.60 11.83
C GLU A 69 -17.15 -3.72 12.76
N PRO A 70 -17.48 -4.17 13.99
CA PRO A 70 -18.56 -3.60 14.77
C PRO A 70 -18.21 -2.23 15.34
N ILE A 71 -19.16 -1.30 15.40
CA ILE A 71 -18.94 0.05 15.97
C ILE A 71 -19.96 0.42 17.05
N ASP A 72 -21.24 0.13 16.83
CA ASP A 72 -22.31 0.59 17.73
C ASP A 72 -23.54 -0.33 17.71
N LEU A 73 -24.33 -0.33 18.77
CA LEU A 73 -25.55 -1.13 18.91
C LEU A 73 -26.75 -0.31 19.42
N ALA A 74 -27.95 -0.77 19.09
CA ALA A 74 -29.20 -0.27 19.66
C ALA A 74 -30.16 -1.43 19.95
N VAL A 75 -30.60 -1.57 21.20
CA VAL A 75 -31.54 -2.61 21.65
C VAL A 75 -32.97 -2.16 21.43
N LEU A 76 -33.71 -2.89 20.60
CA LEU A 76 -35.11 -2.58 20.30
C LEU A 76 -36.06 -3.03 21.42
N PRO A 77 -37.28 -2.46 21.51
CA PRO A 77 -38.27 -2.86 22.53
C PRO A 77 -38.66 -4.34 22.51
N ASP A 78 -38.49 -5.03 21.37
CA ASP A 78 -38.75 -6.47 21.23
C ASP A 78 -37.55 -7.37 21.56
N LYS A 79 -36.45 -6.75 22.03
CA LYS A 79 -35.14 -7.30 22.41
C LYS A 79 -34.26 -7.71 21.24
N SER A 80 -34.66 -7.43 20.01
CA SER A 80 -33.75 -7.56 18.88
C SER A 80 -32.79 -6.38 18.84
N VAL A 81 -31.63 -6.55 18.20
CA VAL A 81 -30.55 -5.56 18.26
C VAL A 81 -30.20 -5.09 16.85
N LEU A 82 -30.19 -3.77 16.64
CA LEU A 82 -29.53 -3.16 15.49
C LEU A 82 -28.06 -2.94 15.84
N HIS A 83 -27.16 -3.18 14.90
CA HIS A 83 -25.74 -2.85 15.07
C HIS A 83 -25.11 -2.44 13.75
N THR A 84 -24.07 -1.61 13.83
CA THR A 84 -23.36 -1.08 12.66
C THR A 84 -22.03 -1.80 12.45
N ALA A 85 -21.62 -1.89 11.19
CA ALA A 85 -20.21 -2.02 10.88
C ALA A 85 -19.69 -0.82 10.11
N ARG A 86 -18.42 -0.48 10.34
CA ARG A 86 -17.75 0.69 9.76
C ARG A 86 -17.86 0.78 8.25
N ASN A 87 -17.92 -0.37 7.58
CA ASN A 87 -18.07 -0.48 6.12
C ASN A 87 -19.43 0.00 5.56
N GLY A 88 -20.35 0.45 6.41
CA GLY A 88 -21.65 0.99 6.00
C GLY A 88 -22.82 0.02 6.16
N GLU A 89 -22.60 -1.20 6.66
CA GLU A 89 -23.65 -2.19 6.88
C GLU A 89 -24.37 -1.97 8.21
N ILE A 90 -25.71 -1.94 8.15
CA ILE A 90 -26.59 -2.02 9.31
C ILE A 90 -27.09 -3.45 9.39
N ARG A 91 -26.92 -4.08 10.55
CA ARG A 91 -27.35 -5.46 10.82
C ARG A 91 -28.42 -5.50 11.89
N HIS A 92 -29.25 -6.53 11.81
CA HIS A 92 -30.31 -6.83 12.76
C HIS A 92 -30.13 -8.25 13.27
N THR A 93 -30.01 -8.40 14.59
CA THR A 93 -29.91 -9.69 15.28
C THR A 93 -31.18 -9.95 16.07
N ASP A 94 -31.83 -11.09 15.84
CA ASP A 94 -32.98 -11.56 16.61
C ASP A 94 -32.55 -12.70 17.55
N PRO A 95 -32.44 -12.45 18.86
CA PRO A 95 -32.09 -13.48 19.85
C PRO A 95 -33.07 -14.67 19.89
N LYS A 96 -34.34 -14.50 19.50
CA LYS A 96 -35.35 -15.58 19.55
C LYS A 96 -35.08 -16.64 18.50
N THR A 97 -34.55 -16.23 17.36
CA THR A 97 -34.24 -17.10 16.22
C THR A 97 -32.76 -17.41 16.12
N GLY A 98 -31.89 -16.63 16.77
CA GLY A 98 -30.43 -16.74 16.66
C GLY A 98 -29.91 -16.31 15.27
N THR A 99 -30.64 -15.45 14.57
CA THR A 99 -30.32 -15.03 13.20
C THR A 99 -29.86 -13.59 13.14
N THR A 100 -28.82 -13.33 12.36
CA THR A 100 -28.34 -11.97 12.04
C THR A 100 -28.38 -11.76 10.54
N ARG A 101 -28.91 -10.61 10.12
CA ARG A 101 -29.04 -10.21 8.71
C ARG A 101 -28.55 -8.78 8.51
N VAL A 102 -27.96 -8.51 7.34
CA VAL A 102 -27.76 -7.14 6.86
C VAL A 102 -29.11 -6.60 6.41
N VAL A 103 -29.55 -5.48 7.00
CA VAL A 103 -30.87 -4.89 6.76
C VAL A 103 -30.82 -3.60 5.94
N ALA A 104 -29.64 -3.00 5.83
CA ALA A 104 -29.35 -1.89 4.91
C ALA A 104 -27.83 -1.73 4.75
N THR A 105 -27.42 -1.07 3.68
CA THR A 105 -26.03 -0.65 3.46
C THR A 105 -26.02 0.80 2.96
N ILE A 106 -25.28 1.67 3.64
CA ILE A 106 -25.11 3.08 3.27
C ILE A 106 -23.73 3.28 2.62
N PRO A 107 -23.65 3.95 1.45
CA PRO A 107 -22.37 4.34 0.88
C PRO A 107 -21.65 5.34 1.79
N VAL A 108 -20.46 4.96 2.26
CA VAL A 108 -19.66 5.77 3.18
C VAL A 108 -18.28 6.06 2.59
N TYR A 109 -17.67 7.16 3.06
CA TYR A 109 -16.25 7.44 2.91
C TYR A 109 -15.49 6.59 3.95
N GLN A 110 -14.56 5.75 3.50
CA GLN A 110 -13.85 4.77 4.33
C GLN A 110 -12.34 4.99 4.21
N ASN A 111 -11.84 6.06 4.82
CA ASN A 111 -10.41 6.27 5.03
C ASN A 111 -10.20 6.57 6.51
N SER A 112 -9.17 5.97 7.12
CA SER A 112 -8.98 6.06 8.57
C SER A 112 -10.25 5.64 9.31
N GLU A 113 -10.54 6.22 10.48
CA GLU A 113 -11.67 5.82 11.33
C GLU A 113 -13.04 6.14 10.73
N ASP A 114 -13.11 6.83 9.59
CA ASP A 114 -14.37 7.16 8.95
C ASP A 114 -15.12 5.93 8.41
N GLY A 115 -16.44 6.06 8.39
CA GLY A 115 -17.36 5.02 7.98
C GLY A 115 -18.76 5.27 8.52
N LEU A 116 -19.53 4.21 8.71
CA LEU A 116 -20.74 4.22 9.53
C LEU A 116 -20.35 4.04 11.00
N GLN A 117 -20.85 4.93 11.86
CA GLN A 117 -20.51 5.00 13.27
C GLN A 117 -21.73 4.63 14.12
N GLY A 118 -22.35 5.59 14.79
CA GLY A 118 -23.46 5.36 15.71
C GLY A 118 -24.78 4.92 15.07
N VAL A 119 -25.57 4.15 15.82
CA VAL A 119 -26.95 3.77 15.59
C VAL A 119 -27.75 3.90 16.89
N GLY A 120 -28.92 4.50 16.80
CA GLY A 120 -29.81 4.67 17.95
C GLY A 120 -31.25 4.70 17.48
N VAL A 121 -32.18 4.42 18.38
CA VAL A 121 -33.61 4.51 18.08
C VAL A 121 -34.24 5.66 18.86
N ASP A 122 -35.18 6.35 18.22
CA ASP A 122 -35.87 7.48 18.84
C ASP A 122 -36.53 7.05 20.18
N PRO A 123 -36.57 7.89 21.23
CA PRO A 123 -37.24 7.53 22.48
C PRO A 123 -38.70 7.08 22.29
N ASP A 124 -39.40 7.61 21.28
CA ASP A 124 -40.76 7.21 20.89
C ASP A 124 -40.77 6.12 19.79
N PHE A 125 -39.71 5.32 19.67
CA PHE A 125 -39.54 4.34 18.57
C PHE A 125 -40.72 3.39 18.42
N ALA A 126 -41.30 2.92 19.53
CA ALA A 126 -42.48 2.05 19.52
C ALA A 126 -43.67 2.64 18.75
N GLU A 127 -43.74 3.97 18.64
CA GLU A 127 -44.78 4.69 17.91
C GLU A 127 -44.30 5.17 16.54
N ASN A 128 -43.11 5.76 16.47
CA ASN A 128 -42.65 6.51 15.30
C ASN A 128 -41.72 5.72 14.37
N GLN A 129 -41.07 4.66 14.85
CA GLN A 129 -40.15 3.80 14.09
C GLN A 129 -38.96 4.54 13.44
N TRP A 130 -38.43 5.59 14.07
CA TRP A 130 -37.24 6.31 13.60
C TRP A 130 -35.93 5.67 14.13
N VAL A 131 -34.99 5.43 13.21
CA VAL A 131 -33.63 4.98 13.51
C VAL A 131 -32.66 6.07 13.08
N TYR A 132 -31.80 6.51 13.99
CA TYR A 132 -30.76 7.51 13.76
C TYR A 132 -29.45 6.82 13.43
N LEU A 133 -28.66 7.43 12.55
CA LEU A 133 -27.34 6.96 12.16
C LEU A 133 -26.37 8.14 12.05
N VAL A 134 -25.14 7.97 12.54
CA VAL A 134 -24.04 8.89 12.28
C VAL A 134 -23.06 8.23 11.31
N TYR A 135 -22.73 8.91 10.21
CA TYR A 135 -21.88 8.33 9.18
C TYR A 135 -21.11 9.39 8.38
N ALA A 136 -20.02 8.96 7.74
CA ALA A 136 -19.23 9.76 6.81
C ALA A 136 -19.75 9.58 5.37
N PRO A 137 -20.58 10.49 4.82
CA PRO A 137 -21.02 10.40 3.42
C PRO A 137 -19.86 10.57 2.43
N GLN A 138 -19.99 9.97 1.25
CA GLN A 138 -19.10 10.25 0.12
C GLN A 138 -19.32 11.69 -0.40
N SER A 139 -18.30 12.54 -0.31
CA SER A 139 -18.39 13.98 -0.60
C SER A 139 -17.47 14.49 -1.71
N GLY A 140 -16.92 13.60 -2.55
CA GLY A 140 -15.96 13.97 -3.60
C GLY A 140 -14.56 14.36 -3.07
N THR A 141 -14.38 14.29 -1.75
CA THR A 141 -13.10 14.42 -1.07
C THR A 141 -12.16 13.30 -1.53
N PRO A 142 -10.87 13.58 -1.79
CA PRO A 142 -9.92 12.54 -2.18
C PRO A 142 -9.83 11.39 -1.17
N THR A 143 -9.58 10.19 -1.68
CA THR A 143 -9.26 9.00 -0.87
C THR A 143 -7.76 8.96 -0.56
N GLY A 144 -7.36 8.34 0.55
CA GLY A 144 -5.97 8.22 0.98
C GLY A 144 -5.50 9.40 1.83
N ALA A 145 -4.19 9.51 2.04
CA ALA A 145 -3.59 10.50 2.92
C ALA A 145 -3.33 11.87 2.25
N ALA A 146 -3.64 12.94 2.97
CA ALA A 146 -3.27 14.31 2.66
C ALA A 146 -1.79 14.52 3.00
N PRO A 147 -1.07 15.36 2.24
CA PRO A 147 0.31 15.68 2.57
C PRO A 147 0.38 16.49 3.87
N ASN A 148 1.45 16.28 4.64
CA ASN A 148 1.61 17.00 5.91
C ASN A 148 1.88 18.49 5.72
N MET A 149 2.63 18.82 4.68
CA MET A 149 2.96 20.19 4.28
C MET A 149 2.35 20.52 2.94
N LEU A 150 2.08 21.81 2.73
CA LEU A 150 1.58 22.34 1.49
C LEU A 150 2.51 21.96 0.32
N PRO A 151 2.00 21.36 -0.76
CA PRO A 151 2.83 21.04 -1.92
C PRO A 151 3.48 22.28 -2.54
N ALA A 152 4.66 22.09 -3.13
CA ALA A 152 5.42 23.19 -3.72
C ALA A 152 4.63 23.89 -4.84
N GLY A 153 4.41 25.21 -4.68
CA GLY A 153 3.69 26.04 -5.65
C GLY A 153 2.19 26.19 -5.40
N GLU A 154 1.64 25.48 -4.42
CA GLU A 154 0.26 25.64 -3.97
C GLU A 154 0.12 26.76 -2.93
N ASP A 155 -1.12 27.16 -2.65
CA ASP A 155 -1.51 28.03 -1.53
C ASP A 155 -2.51 27.33 -0.60
N GLU A 156 -2.89 27.95 0.51
CA GLU A 156 -3.73 27.30 1.53
C GLU A 156 -5.12 26.88 1.04
N SER A 157 -5.59 27.36 -0.11
CA SER A 157 -6.83 26.85 -0.73
C SER A 157 -6.71 25.39 -1.17
N TYR A 158 -5.49 24.85 -1.28
CA TYR A 158 -5.24 23.43 -1.51
C TYR A 158 -5.95 22.54 -0.48
N TRP A 159 -6.05 22.96 0.77
CA TRP A 159 -6.67 22.17 1.84
C TRP A 159 -8.18 22.02 1.71
N ASP A 160 -8.85 22.89 0.93
CA ASP A 160 -10.31 22.86 0.77
C ASP A 160 -10.80 21.56 0.10
N GLN A 161 -9.97 20.94 -0.76
CA GLN A 161 -10.33 19.67 -1.40
C GLN A 161 -10.47 18.52 -0.39
N TRP A 162 -9.84 18.64 0.77
CA TRP A 162 -9.81 17.64 1.84
C TRP A 162 -10.93 17.85 2.86
N LYS A 163 -11.77 18.89 2.71
CA LYS A 163 -12.95 19.07 3.57
C LYS A 163 -14.01 18.01 3.24
N GLY A 164 -14.57 17.43 4.29
CA GLY A 164 -15.69 16.50 4.29
C GLY A 164 -16.60 16.76 5.48
N VAL A 165 -17.57 15.88 5.72
CA VAL A 165 -18.45 15.95 6.88
C VAL A 165 -18.73 14.57 7.48
N ASN A 166 -18.96 14.52 8.78
CA ASN A 166 -19.72 13.45 9.44
C ASN A 166 -21.16 13.95 9.61
N ARG A 167 -22.15 13.08 9.37
CA ARG A 167 -23.56 13.45 9.30
C ARG A 167 -24.38 12.58 10.24
N LEU A 168 -25.24 13.23 11.03
CA LEU A 168 -26.36 12.60 11.71
C LEU A 168 -27.61 12.68 10.81
N SER A 169 -28.22 11.53 10.54
CA SER A 169 -29.50 11.41 9.81
C SER A 169 -30.42 10.44 10.54
N ARG A 170 -31.72 10.44 10.19
CA ARG A 170 -32.66 9.39 10.59
C ARG A 170 -33.45 8.79 9.42
N PHE A 171 -33.88 7.55 9.61
CA PHE A 171 -34.54 6.70 8.61
C PHE A 171 -35.69 5.91 9.24
N LYS A 172 -36.73 5.60 8.46
CA LYS A 172 -37.86 4.80 8.91
C LYS A 172 -37.50 3.31 8.92
N TRP A 173 -37.75 2.68 10.06
CA TRP A 173 -37.75 1.22 10.20
C TRP A 173 -39.05 0.62 9.65
N THR A 174 -38.92 -0.47 8.92
CA THR A 174 -40.06 -1.16 8.25
C THR A 174 -40.47 -2.45 8.94
N GLY A 175 -39.82 -2.82 10.05
CA GLY A 175 -39.93 -4.14 10.68
C GLY A 175 -38.98 -5.19 10.10
N SER A 176 -38.46 -4.96 8.89
CA SER A 176 -37.53 -5.89 8.22
C SER A 176 -36.25 -5.25 7.68
N GLY A 177 -36.21 -3.93 7.63
CA GLY A 177 -35.03 -3.13 7.29
C GLY A 177 -35.31 -1.63 7.29
N LEU A 178 -34.34 -0.84 6.83
CA LEU A 178 -34.45 0.62 6.76
C LEU A 178 -34.91 1.09 5.37
N ASP A 179 -35.87 2.01 5.34
CA ASP A 179 -36.23 2.73 4.12
C ASP A 179 -35.23 3.88 3.90
N LEU A 180 -34.18 3.63 3.09
CA LEU A 180 -33.15 4.63 2.80
C LEU A 180 -33.70 5.88 2.06
N ALA A 181 -34.87 5.79 1.41
CA ALA A 181 -35.49 6.95 0.76
C ALA A 181 -36.15 7.92 1.75
N SER A 182 -36.35 7.48 3.00
CA SER A 182 -36.95 8.29 4.07
C SER A 182 -35.94 9.20 4.80
N GLU A 183 -34.68 9.26 4.33
CA GLU A 183 -33.60 9.99 4.99
C GLU A 183 -34.00 11.43 5.33
N GLN A 184 -33.89 11.76 6.61
CA GLN A 184 -33.89 13.14 7.10
C GLN A 184 -32.50 13.47 7.64
N LYS A 185 -31.82 14.42 6.99
CA LYS A 185 -30.48 14.90 7.38
C LYS A 185 -30.61 15.98 8.44
N ILE A 186 -29.99 15.77 9.59
CA ILE A 186 -30.21 16.61 10.77
C ILE A 186 -29.08 17.62 10.92
N ILE A 187 -27.83 17.16 11.06
CA ILE A 187 -26.66 18.02 11.25
C ILE A 187 -25.43 17.42 10.56
N GLU A 188 -24.58 18.31 10.05
CA GLU A 188 -23.28 17.98 9.46
C GLU A 188 -22.17 18.65 10.28
N VAL A 189 -21.19 17.84 10.68
CA VAL A 189 -19.99 18.26 11.41
C VAL A 189 -18.83 18.22 10.42
N GLU A 190 -18.15 19.35 10.21
CA GLU A 190 -17.02 19.41 9.29
C GLU A 190 -15.91 18.45 9.73
N ALA A 191 -15.32 17.74 8.78
CA ALA A 191 -14.12 16.92 8.96
C ALA A 191 -13.06 17.34 7.94
N GLN A 192 -11.80 17.33 8.37
CA GLN A 192 -10.63 17.42 7.51
C GLN A 192 -10.18 15.99 7.24
N ARG A 193 -10.38 15.52 6.01
CA ARG A 193 -10.02 14.17 5.54
C ARG A 193 -8.55 14.11 5.14
N GLY A 194 -8.07 12.90 4.90
CA GLY A 194 -6.69 12.63 4.51
C GLY A 194 -5.70 12.59 5.66
N GLN A 195 -6.15 12.75 6.90
CA GLN A 195 -5.40 12.29 8.05
C GLN A 195 -6.37 11.56 8.98
N CYS A 196 -5.84 10.60 9.71
CA CYS A 196 -6.51 10.03 10.87
C CYS A 196 -6.54 11.13 11.98
N CYS A 197 -7.42 11.15 12.98
CA CYS A 197 -8.38 10.19 13.54
C CYS A 197 -9.47 10.99 14.30
N HIS A 198 -10.19 10.34 15.22
CA HIS A 198 -11.11 10.90 16.22
C HIS A 198 -12.41 11.40 15.63
N VAL A 199 -13.29 10.44 15.34
CA VAL A 199 -14.60 10.71 14.78
C VAL A 199 -15.60 11.10 15.88
N GLY A 200 -15.47 10.58 17.10
CA GLY A 200 -16.55 10.59 18.10
C GLY A 200 -17.75 9.83 17.52
N ALA A 201 -18.86 10.53 17.32
CA ALA A 201 -20.03 10.10 16.56
C ALA A 201 -20.98 9.11 17.27
N ASP A 202 -21.03 9.20 18.59
CA ASP A 202 -22.06 8.57 19.43
C ASP A 202 -23.10 9.59 19.89
N PHE A 203 -24.30 9.15 20.24
CA PHE A 203 -25.40 10.03 20.62
C PHE A 203 -26.43 9.36 21.52
N ASP A 204 -27.07 10.18 22.36
CA ASP A 204 -28.15 9.74 23.25
C ASP A 204 -29.11 10.90 23.57
N TRP A 205 -30.22 10.65 24.29
CA TRP A 205 -31.29 11.61 24.55
C TRP A 205 -31.53 11.86 26.03
N ASP A 206 -31.85 13.12 26.37
CA ASP A 206 -32.42 13.42 27.68
C ASP A 206 -33.94 13.16 27.75
N ALA A 207 -34.49 13.24 28.96
CA ALA A 207 -35.93 13.06 29.22
C ALA A 207 -36.85 14.06 28.47
N ASP A 208 -36.31 15.19 28.01
CA ASP A 208 -37.04 16.22 27.26
C ASP A 208 -36.97 15.98 25.73
N GLY A 209 -36.28 14.92 25.29
CA GLY A 209 -36.09 14.57 23.88
C GLY A 209 -35.01 15.39 23.18
N ASN A 210 -34.09 16.03 23.92
CA ASN A 210 -32.93 16.66 23.31
C ASN A 210 -31.85 15.60 23.06
N LEU A 211 -31.31 15.61 21.84
CA LEU A 211 -30.24 14.73 21.41
C LEU A 211 -28.89 15.35 21.74
N TYR A 212 -28.02 14.56 22.34
CA TYR A 212 -26.61 14.84 22.58
C TYR A 212 -25.78 14.10 21.55
N LEU A 213 -24.85 14.77 20.85
CA LEU A 213 -24.01 14.17 19.82
C LEU A 213 -22.54 14.44 20.13
N SER A 214 -21.76 13.38 20.28
CA SER A 214 -20.31 13.46 20.45
C SER A 214 -19.61 13.69 19.12
N THR A 215 -18.56 14.53 19.13
CA THR A 215 -17.73 14.79 17.96
C THR A 215 -16.27 14.85 18.36
N GLY A 216 -15.43 14.07 17.69
CA GLY A 216 -13.99 14.12 17.90
C GLY A 216 -13.35 15.37 17.31
N ASP A 217 -12.14 15.70 17.76
CA ASP A 217 -11.38 16.90 17.39
C ASP A 217 -10.83 16.85 15.96
N ASN A 218 -10.86 15.66 15.35
CA ASN A 218 -10.37 15.39 14.01
C ASN A 218 -8.88 15.79 13.83
N THR A 219 -8.05 15.44 14.82
CA THR A 219 -6.60 15.73 14.85
C THR A 219 -5.82 14.54 15.43
N PRO A 220 -4.84 13.96 14.71
CA PRO A 220 -4.10 12.78 15.19
C PRO A 220 -3.05 13.12 16.26
N ALA A 221 -2.71 12.14 17.10
CA ALA A 221 -1.57 12.23 18.02
C ALA A 221 -0.22 12.36 17.30
N SER A 222 -0.09 11.74 16.12
CA SER A 222 1.12 11.75 15.27
C SER A 222 1.29 13.00 14.41
N ALA A 223 0.66 14.11 14.79
CA ALA A 223 0.89 15.39 14.14
C ALA A 223 2.39 15.75 14.16
N PRO A 224 3.01 16.13 13.02
CA PRO A 224 4.45 16.37 12.95
C PRO A 224 5.00 17.30 14.04
N GLY A 225 6.05 16.87 14.73
CA GLY A 225 6.66 17.55 15.88
C GLY A 225 5.90 17.42 17.20
N ALA A 226 4.75 16.73 17.26
CA ALA A 226 3.98 16.56 18.48
C ALA A 226 4.66 15.59 19.45
N ALA A 227 5.25 14.51 18.95
CA ALA A 227 5.93 13.48 19.75
C ALA A 227 5.05 12.93 20.89
N GLY A 228 3.81 12.58 20.57
CA GLY A 228 2.80 12.09 21.52
C GLY A 228 2.15 13.15 22.42
N PHE A 229 2.58 14.41 22.43
CA PHE A 229 1.92 15.48 23.22
C PHE A 229 0.77 16.15 22.44
N ALA A 230 0.09 17.13 23.05
CA ALA A 230 -0.97 17.90 22.40
C ALA A 230 -0.58 18.42 20.98
N PRO A 231 -1.28 17.98 19.92
CA PRO A 231 -0.99 18.30 18.52
C PRO A 231 -1.55 19.69 18.17
N ASN A 232 -0.83 20.73 18.59
CA ASN A 232 -1.18 22.14 18.40
C ASN A 232 -0.34 22.78 17.27
N ASN A 233 -0.10 22.05 16.17
CA ASN A 233 0.83 22.48 15.12
C ASN A 233 0.15 23.36 14.07
N ASP A 234 0.26 24.67 14.27
CA ASP A 234 -0.20 25.66 13.31
C ASP A 234 0.94 26.35 12.55
N ALA A 235 2.07 25.69 12.31
CA ALA A 235 3.14 26.28 11.49
C ALA A 235 2.65 26.67 10.07
N PRO A 236 3.14 27.77 9.47
CA PRO A 236 2.75 28.18 8.11
C PRO A 236 2.98 27.07 7.08
N GLY A 237 1.97 26.83 6.23
CA GLY A 237 2.01 25.75 5.24
C GLY A 237 1.77 24.33 5.80
N MET A 238 1.69 24.15 7.12
CA MET A 238 1.27 22.88 7.72
C MET A 238 -0.21 22.60 7.43
N ASN A 239 -0.55 21.32 7.23
CA ASN A 239 -1.93 20.86 7.08
C ASN A 239 -2.74 21.31 8.31
N PRO A 240 -3.90 21.99 8.11
CA PRO A 240 -4.73 22.44 9.22
C PRO A 240 -5.15 21.30 10.15
N GLY A 241 -5.28 20.07 9.64
CA GLY A 241 -5.61 18.87 10.40
C GLY A 241 -4.73 18.56 11.61
N PHE A 242 -3.58 19.21 11.76
CA PHE A 242 -2.60 18.97 12.83
C PHE A 242 -2.62 20.01 13.96
N ASP A 243 -3.65 20.85 14.02
CA ASP A 243 -3.84 21.81 15.11
C ASP A 243 -5.20 21.60 15.78
N SER A 244 -5.22 20.86 16.89
CA SER A 244 -6.45 20.52 17.62
C SER A 244 -7.20 21.77 18.13
N ARG A 245 -6.51 22.90 18.32
CA ARG A 245 -7.12 24.19 18.68
C ARG A 245 -8.09 24.70 17.63
N ARG A 246 -7.99 24.29 16.35
CA ARG A 246 -8.93 24.69 15.29
C ARG A 246 -10.34 24.13 15.49
N GLY A 247 -10.43 22.97 16.16
CA GLY A 247 -11.64 22.22 16.43
C GLY A 247 -11.99 22.29 17.91
N ALA A 248 -11.43 21.39 18.73
CA ALA A 248 -11.73 21.25 20.16
C ALA A 248 -11.71 22.59 20.92
N GLY A 249 -10.67 23.39 20.71
CA GLY A 249 -10.51 24.70 21.34
C GLY A 249 -11.26 25.87 20.68
N ASN A 250 -11.92 25.68 19.55
CA ASN A 250 -12.60 26.73 18.79
C ASN A 250 -14.10 26.78 19.14
N THR A 251 -14.56 27.93 19.63
CA THR A 251 -15.96 28.13 20.03
C THR A 251 -16.91 28.23 18.84
N ASN A 252 -16.39 28.44 17.62
CA ASN A 252 -17.17 28.55 16.39
C ASN A 252 -17.04 27.31 15.47
N ASP A 253 -16.65 26.17 16.03
CA ASP A 253 -16.47 24.89 15.33
C ASP A 253 -17.23 23.79 16.07
N LEU A 254 -17.67 22.75 15.34
CA LEU A 254 -18.43 21.64 15.91
C LEU A 254 -17.58 20.40 16.23
N ARG A 255 -16.29 20.36 15.86
CA ARG A 255 -15.37 19.26 16.19
C ARG A 255 -14.83 19.37 17.61
N GLY A 256 -14.58 18.24 18.26
CA GLY A 256 -14.08 18.16 19.64
C GLY A 256 -15.10 18.76 20.62
N LYS A 257 -16.36 18.32 20.51
CA LYS A 257 -17.52 18.82 21.26
C LYS A 257 -18.42 17.66 21.69
N ILE A 258 -19.31 17.94 22.65
CA ILE A 258 -20.59 17.26 22.77
C ILE A 258 -21.66 18.32 22.49
N LEU A 259 -22.46 18.09 21.45
CA LEU A 259 -23.50 19.01 20.97
C LEU A 259 -24.84 18.64 21.60
N ARG A 260 -25.73 19.61 21.84
CA ARG A 260 -27.11 19.37 22.30
C ARG A 260 -28.11 20.11 21.42
N ILE A 261 -29.05 19.38 20.81
CA ILE A 261 -30.07 19.89 19.90
C ILE A 261 -31.43 19.24 20.13
N THR A 262 -32.51 19.87 19.69
CA THR A 262 -33.85 19.27 19.68
C THR A 262 -34.28 18.98 18.25
N VAL A 263 -34.33 17.71 17.86
CA VAL A 263 -34.70 17.30 16.50
C VAL A 263 -36.21 17.46 16.29
N GLN A 264 -36.61 18.09 15.19
CA GLN A 264 -38.00 18.35 14.82
C GLN A 264 -38.54 17.25 13.91
N GLU A 265 -39.86 17.17 13.76
CA GLU A 265 -40.53 16.14 12.95
C GLU A 265 -40.12 16.14 11.46
N ASP A 266 -39.73 17.29 10.91
CA ASP A 266 -39.25 17.41 9.53
C ASP A 266 -37.76 17.12 9.35
N GLY A 267 -37.05 16.79 10.43
CA GLY A 267 -35.60 16.53 10.44
C GLY A 267 -34.75 17.79 10.63
N SER A 268 -35.33 18.99 10.68
CA SER A 268 -34.63 20.18 11.16
C SER A 268 -34.37 20.08 12.67
N TYR A 269 -33.60 21.01 13.25
CA TYR A 269 -33.41 21.06 14.70
C TYR A 269 -33.52 22.48 15.25
N THR A 270 -33.79 22.58 16.55
CA THR A 270 -33.71 23.80 17.33
C THR A 270 -32.64 23.68 18.42
N ILE A 271 -32.26 24.82 19.01
CA ILE A 271 -31.31 24.85 20.12
C ILE A 271 -32.08 24.93 21.44
N PRO A 272 -31.95 23.95 22.36
CA PRO A 272 -32.52 24.05 23.69
C PRO A 272 -31.81 25.12 24.54
N GLU A 273 -32.48 25.62 25.57
CA GLU A 273 -31.84 26.52 26.55
C GLU A 273 -30.79 25.76 27.38
N GLY A 274 -29.75 26.45 27.85
CA GLY A 274 -28.76 25.86 28.76
C GLY A 274 -27.49 25.30 28.09
N ASN A 275 -27.33 25.46 26.78
CA ASN A 275 -26.05 25.20 26.11
C ASN A 275 -24.97 26.22 26.51
N LEU A 276 -23.70 25.87 26.32
CA LEU A 276 -22.53 26.65 26.76
C LEU A 276 -22.53 28.08 26.21
N PHE A 277 -23.00 28.23 24.96
CA PHE A 277 -23.11 29.54 24.30
C PHE A 277 -24.57 29.86 23.95
N PRO A 278 -25.12 30.99 24.44
CA PRO A 278 -26.46 31.41 24.08
C PRO A 278 -26.61 31.69 22.57
N VAL A 279 -27.80 31.39 22.02
CA VAL A 279 -28.15 31.68 20.62
C VAL A 279 -27.90 33.16 20.28
N GLY A 280 -27.20 33.39 19.17
CA GLY A 280 -26.87 34.75 18.68
C GLY A 280 -25.59 35.35 19.28
N THR A 281 -24.86 34.62 20.14
CA THR A 281 -23.53 35.02 20.59
C THR A 281 -22.56 35.00 19.42
N GLU A 282 -21.86 36.12 19.19
CA GLU A 282 -20.94 36.27 18.06
C GLU A 282 -19.73 35.34 18.22
N LYS A 283 -19.29 34.72 17.12
CA LYS A 283 -18.14 33.79 17.08
C LYS A 283 -18.30 32.54 17.94
N THR A 284 -19.53 32.10 18.14
CA THR A 284 -19.82 30.86 18.87
C THR A 284 -20.88 30.04 18.17
N ARG A 285 -20.82 28.72 18.33
CA ARG A 285 -21.87 27.78 17.92
C ARG A 285 -22.77 27.46 19.11
N PRO A 286 -24.08 27.78 19.04
CA PRO A 286 -25.00 27.55 20.15
C PRO A 286 -25.37 26.07 20.35
N GLU A 287 -24.99 25.18 19.42
CA GLU A 287 -25.12 23.73 19.56
C GLU A 287 -24.23 23.15 20.67
N ILE A 288 -23.16 23.85 21.05
CA ILE A 288 -22.13 23.34 21.96
C ILE A 288 -22.66 23.25 23.40
N PHE A 289 -22.68 22.05 23.96
CA PHE A 289 -22.94 21.79 25.38
C PHE A 289 -21.63 21.57 26.15
N VAL A 290 -20.77 20.69 25.64
CA VAL A 290 -19.37 20.53 26.10
C VAL A 290 -18.42 20.93 24.98
N MET A 291 -17.36 21.66 25.31
CA MET A 291 -16.22 21.88 24.41
C MET A 291 -14.91 21.36 24.99
N GLY A 292 -13.88 21.25 24.16
CA GLY A 292 -12.54 20.90 24.61
C GLY A 292 -12.42 19.43 24.99
N VAL A 293 -12.96 18.54 24.15
CA VAL A 293 -12.81 17.09 24.22
C VAL A 293 -12.01 16.61 23.00
N ARG A 294 -11.29 15.50 23.11
CA ARG A 294 -10.40 14.98 22.05
C ARG A 294 -11.12 13.97 21.17
N ASN A 295 -11.49 12.82 21.72
CA ASN A 295 -12.24 11.75 21.09
C ASN A 295 -13.25 11.16 22.10
N PRO A 296 -14.38 11.84 22.35
CA PRO A 296 -15.46 11.33 23.19
C PRO A 296 -16.21 10.19 22.45
N PHE A 297 -15.58 9.02 22.33
CA PHE A 297 -16.01 7.99 21.38
C PHE A 297 -17.33 7.33 21.76
N LYS A 298 -17.58 7.13 23.06
CA LYS A 298 -18.87 6.67 23.61
C LYS A 298 -19.36 7.61 24.70
N ILE A 299 -20.65 7.95 24.65
CA ILE A 299 -21.35 8.82 25.59
C ILE A 299 -22.62 8.14 26.11
N ASP A 300 -23.10 8.58 27.27
CA ASP A 300 -24.39 8.15 27.83
C ASP A 300 -25.10 9.34 28.45
N VAL A 301 -26.41 9.46 28.22
CA VAL A 301 -27.27 10.48 28.82
C VAL A 301 -28.29 9.79 29.73
N ASP A 302 -27.97 9.74 31.02
CA ASP A 302 -28.90 9.23 32.01
C ASP A 302 -30.00 10.26 32.31
N ALA A 303 -31.18 10.01 31.74
CA ALA A 303 -32.38 10.79 31.90
C ALA A 303 -32.92 10.81 33.35
N GLU A 304 -32.63 9.80 34.17
CA GLU A 304 -33.14 9.73 35.55
C GLU A 304 -32.31 10.60 36.49
N THR A 305 -30.97 10.55 36.41
CA THR A 305 -30.09 11.38 37.24
C THR A 305 -29.74 12.74 36.61
N ASN A 306 -30.16 12.99 35.36
CA ASN A 306 -29.76 14.16 34.56
C ASN A 306 -28.23 14.29 34.49
N THR A 307 -27.58 13.23 34.02
CA THR A 307 -26.12 13.16 33.91
C THR A 307 -25.73 12.79 32.48
N LEU A 308 -24.78 13.54 31.92
CA LEU A 308 -24.04 13.17 30.72
C LEU A 308 -22.71 12.58 31.15
N SER A 309 -22.36 11.38 30.68
CA SER A 309 -21.05 10.77 30.90
C SER A 309 -20.38 10.36 29.58
N TRP A 310 -19.04 10.31 29.57
CA TRP A 310 -18.27 9.91 28.39
C TRP A 310 -16.85 9.45 28.71
N GLY A 311 -16.33 8.54 27.91
CA GLY A 311 -14.90 8.25 27.82
C GLY A 311 -14.24 9.15 26.78
N ASP A 312 -13.05 9.71 27.07
CA ASP A 312 -12.29 10.57 26.16
C ASP A 312 -10.85 10.08 26.02
N TYR A 313 -10.45 9.70 24.79
CA TYR A 313 -9.08 9.23 24.52
C TYR A 313 -8.10 10.40 24.59
N GLY A 314 -7.01 10.26 25.33
CA GLY A 314 -5.93 11.24 25.37
C GLY A 314 -4.80 11.00 24.37
N PRO A 315 -3.71 11.76 24.48
CA PRO A 315 -2.58 11.67 23.56
C PRO A 315 -1.55 10.61 24.02
N ASP A 316 -0.52 10.36 23.21
CA ASP A 316 0.32 9.15 23.33
C ASP A 316 1.67 9.40 24.06
N ALA A 317 1.85 10.55 24.70
CA ALA A 317 3.13 10.91 25.32
C ALA A 317 3.48 9.94 26.46
N THR A 318 4.57 9.20 26.33
CA THR A 318 4.98 8.28 27.41
C THR A 318 5.42 9.03 28.67
N LYS A 319 5.34 8.35 29.82
CA LYS A 319 5.84 8.87 31.10
C LYS A 319 7.31 9.29 31.04
N ALA A 320 8.12 8.56 30.28
CA ALA A 320 9.52 8.88 30.04
C ALA A 320 9.67 10.17 29.23
N ALA A 321 8.86 10.37 28.18
CA ALA A 321 8.87 11.59 27.38
C ALA A 321 8.45 12.82 28.21
N ALA A 322 7.53 12.67 29.17
CA ALA A 322 7.05 13.76 30.02
C ALA A 322 8.00 14.15 31.18
N ALA A 323 9.06 13.37 31.44
CA ALA A 323 9.85 13.47 32.67
C ALA A 323 10.63 14.79 32.83
N ASP A 324 10.97 15.49 31.74
CA ASP A 324 11.70 16.76 31.79
C ASP A 324 10.81 17.97 32.12
N GLY A 325 9.49 17.80 32.06
CA GLY A 325 8.49 18.83 32.34
C GLY A 325 8.52 20.02 31.38
N VAL A 326 9.08 19.88 30.17
CA VAL A 326 9.19 20.98 29.19
C VAL A 326 7.94 21.08 28.31
N ARG A 327 7.39 19.95 27.88
CA ARG A 327 6.27 19.87 26.92
C ARG A 327 4.89 19.85 27.58
N GLY A 328 4.74 19.15 28.69
CA GLY A 328 3.45 18.94 29.36
C GLY A 328 3.37 17.59 30.05
N PRO A 329 2.17 17.17 30.50
CA PRO A 329 1.95 15.85 31.11
C PRO A 329 2.16 14.71 30.10
N MET A 330 2.27 13.49 30.61
CA MET A 330 2.12 12.26 29.82
C MET A 330 0.70 12.12 29.27
N GLY A 331 0.54 11.22 28.31
CA GLY A 331 -0.75 10.71 27.87
C GLY A 331 -1.53 10.13 29.04
N LEU A 332 -2.77 10.59 29.19
CA LEU A 332 -3.75 10.03 30.10
C LEU A 332 -5.04 9.88 29.32
N VAL A 333 -5.87 8.92 29.65
CA VAL A 333 -7.24 8.86 29.17
C VAL A 333 -8.18 9.35 30.26
N GLU A 334 -9.38 9.81 29.88
CA GLU A 334 -10.34 10.36 30.82
C GLU A 334 -11.68 9.63 30.76
N TRP A 335 -12.35 9.56 31.91
CA TRP A 335 -13.78 9.35 31.98
C TRP A 335 -14.39 10.51 32.74
N ASN A 336 -15.47 11.07 32.21
CA ASN A 336 -16.04 12.32 32.66
C ASN A 336 -17.54 12.20 32.86
N ALA A 337 -18.07 12.95 33.82
CA ALA A 337 -19.50 13.08 34.07
C ALA A 337 -19.86 14.53 34.43
N THR A 338 -20.95 15.05 33.87
CA THR A 338 -21.48 16.38 34.19
C THR A 338 -23.01 16.40 34.23
N GLY A 339 -23.58 17.33 34.97
CA GLY A 339 -25.03 17.55 34.98
C GLY A 339 -25.53 18.19 33.70
N LEU A 340 -26.76 17.87 33.27
CA LEU A 340 -27.36 18.48 32.06
C LEU A 340 -27.64 19.99 32.19
N ASP A 341 -27.48 20.56 33.38
CA ASP A 341 -27.54 22.00 33.70
C ASP A 341 -26.15 22.65 33.86
N GLN A 342 -25.06 21.90 33.62
CA GLN A 342 -23.67 22.36 33.77
C GLN A 342 -22.87 22.20 32.46
N PRO A 343 -23.18 22.97 31.40
CA PRO A 343 -22.35 23.01 30.20
C PRO A 343 -20.92 23.48 30.55
N GLN A 344 -19.90 22.90 29.93
CA GLN A 344 -18.51 23.13 30.34
C GLN A 344 -17.48 23.12 29.20
N ASN A 345 -16.28 23.59 29.50
CA ASN A 345 -15.08 23.34 28.71
C ASN A 345 -14.22 22.30 29.45
N SER A 346 -13.99 21.13 28.85
CA SER A 346 -13.16 20.05 29.39
C SER A 346 -11.66 20.25 29.18
N GLY A 347 -11.26 21.29 28.44
CA GLY A 347 -9.89 21.82 28.49
C GLY A 347 -8.92 21.35 27.40
N TRP A 348 -9.19 20.24 26.69
CA TRP A 348 -8.38 19.84 25.54
C TRP A 348 -8.40 20.91 24.43
N PRO A 349 -7.28 21.22 23.74
CA PRO A 349 -5.93 20.63 23.83
C PRO A 349 -4.94 21.44 24.66
N TYR A 350 -5.42 22.20 25.64
CA TYR A 350 -4.59 23.11 26.44
C TYR A 350 -4.11 22.49 27.74
N VAL A 351 -4.99 21.70 28.36
CA VAL A 351 -4.78 20.99 29.61
C VAL A 351 -5.35 19.58 29.48
N HIS A 352 -4.94 18.68 30.38
CA HIS A 352 -5.39 17.29 30.39
C HIS A 352 -5.46 16.72 31.81
N GLY A 353 -6.31 15.71 32.01
CA GLY A 353 -6.57 15.07 33.30
C GLY A 353 -7.05 16.07 34.36
N PRO A 354 -6.34 16.23 35.50
CA PRO A 354 -6.73 17.17 36.55
C PRO A 354 -6.37 18.64 36.21
N ASN A 355 -6.52 19.05 34.94
CA ASN A 355 -6.06 20.33 34.38
C ASN A 355 -4.53 20.53 34.35
N LEU A 356 -3.75 19.48 34.07
CA LEU A 356 -2.31 19.60 33.87
C LEU A 356 -2.02 20.33 32.53
N PRO A 357 -1.29 21.46 32.53
CA PRO A 357 -1.14 22.26 31.33
C PRO A 357 -0.06 21.74 30.39
N TYR A 358 -0.33 21.83 29.09
CA TYR A 358 0.70 21.74 28.05
C TYR A 358 1.42 23.09 27.89
N ASN A 359 2.63 23.03 27.35
CA ASN A 359 3.34 24.20 26.87
C ASN A 359 2.76 24.65 25.52
N GLU A 360 2.60 25.96 25.32
CA GLU A 360 2.34 26.55 24.01
C GLU A 360 3.61 26.39 23.14
N TRP A 361 3.78 25.20 22.59
CA TRP A 361 4.98 24.80 21.88
C TRP A 361 5.11 25.52 20.54
N ASN A 362 6.31 26.03 20.25
CA ASN A 362 6.61 26.52 18.91
C ASN A 362 7.07 25.37 18.01
N PHE A 363 6.18 24.89 17.15
CA PHE A 363 6.48 23.79 16.23
C PHE A 363 7.49 24.16 15.12
N GLU A 364 7.62 25.44 14.74
CA GLU A 364 8.62 25.86 13.75
C GLU A 364 10.06 25.80 14.29
N THR A 365 10.24 26.07 15.58
CA THR A 365 11.57 26.19 16.20
C THR A 365 11.87 25.13 17.23
N ALA A 366 10.91 24.26 17.55
CA ALA A 366 10.96 23.27 18.62
C ALA A 366 11.38 23.88 19.97
N THR A 367 10.69 24.97 20.38
CA THR A 367 10.98 25.68 21.64
C THR A 367 9.71 26.04 22.41
N PRO A 368 9.74 26.08 23.75
CA PRO A 368 8.57 26.43 24.57
C PRO A 368 8.23 27.93 24.49
N ARG A 369 6.94 28.29 24.58
CA ARG A 369 6.45 29.68 24.74
C ARG A 369 5.80 29.96 26.11
N GLY A 370 5.64 28.93 26.94
CA GLY A 370 5.04 29.03 28.27
C GLY A 370 3.85 28.08 28.41
N PHE A 371 3.45 27.77 29.63
CA PHE A 371 2.32 26.87 29.89
C PHE A 371 0.98 27.61 29.77
N PHE A 372 -0.04 26.91 29.28
CA PHE A 372 -1.41 27.42 29.32
C PHE A 372 -1.89 27.61 30.76
N ASP A 373 -2.73 28.62 30.98
CA ASP A 373 -3.40 28.86 32.26
C ASP A 373 -4.82 28.28 32.19
N PRO A 374 -5.15 27.20 32.94
CA PRO A 374 -6.47 26.56 32.90
C PRO A 374 -7.64 27.52 33.20
N GLN A 375 -7.38 28.62 33.91
CA GLN A 375 -8.39 29.62 34.26
C GLN A 375 -8.52 30.75 33.25
N ASN A 376 -7.54 30.90 32.34
CA ASN A 376 -7.46 32.00 31.37
C ASN A 376 -6.97 31.49 30.00
N LEU A 377 -7.65 30.47 29.46
CA LEU A 377 -7.27 29.83 28.21
C LEU A 377 -7.42 30.75 27.01
N LYS A 378 -6.48 30.63 26.07
CA LYS A 378 -6.44 31.43 24.84
C LYS A 378 -6.24 30.58 23.61
N ASN A 379 -7.20 30.65 22.70
CA ASN A 379 -7.08 30.06 21.37
C ASN A 379 -6.38 31.04 20.42
N ASN A 380 -5.04 30.98 20.41
CA ASN A 380 -4.18 31.77 19.52
C ASN A 380 -3.86 31.06 18.20
N SER A 381 -4.55 29.96 17.86
CA SER A 381 -4.37 29.29 16.58
C SER A 381 -4.60 30.25 15.42
N ARG A 382 -3.78 30.18 14.37
CA ARG A 382 -4.03 30.89 13.11
C ARG A 382 -5.33 30.48 12.42
N TRP A 383 -5.87 29.31 12.76
CA TRP A 383 -7.11 28.76 12.24
C TRP A 383 -8.34 29.07 13.10
N ASN A 384 -8.18 29.76 14.23
CA ASN A 384 -9.29 30.08 15.11
C ASN A 384 -10.29 31.06 14.44
N THR A 385 -11.53 30.62 14.31
CA THR A 385 -12.65 31.44 13.82
C THR A 385 -13.57 31.92 14.96
N GLY A 386 -13.34 31.41 16.18
CA GLY A 386 -14.11 31.67 17.38
C GLY A 386 -13.57 32.79 18.27
N LEU A 387 -13.85 32.68 19.55
CA LEU A 387 -13.32 33.54 20.61
C LEU A 387 -11.82 33.24 20.82
N VAL A 388 -11.05 34.28 21.16
CA VAL A 388 -9.65 34.10 21.59
C VAL A 388 -9.62 33.70 23.06
N ASP A 389 -10.22 34.50 23.93
CA ASP A 389 -10.41 34.14 25.33
C ASP A 389 -11.60 33.17 25.43
N ILE A 390 -11.34 31.93 25.83
CA ILE A 390 -12.35 30.86 25.90
C ILE A 390 -12.68 30.55 27.37
N PRO A 391 -13.79 29.84 27.66
CA PRO A 391 -14.14 29.46 29.03
C PRO A 391 -13.02 28.69 29.74
N ALA A 392 -12.95 28.81 31.07
CA ALA A 392 -11.98 28.07 31.89
C ALA A 392 -12.20 26.55 31.76
N ALA A 393 -11.12 25.78 31.89
CA ALA A 393 -11.17 24.32 31.85
C ALA A 393 -11.73 23.73 33.15
N THR A 394 -12.47 22.64 33.00
CA THR A 394 -13.01 21.80 34.07
C THR A 394 -12.15 20.55 34.17
N PRO A 395 -11.66 20.17 35.36
CA PRO A 395 -10.81 18.99 35.51
C PRO A 395 -11.61 17.71 35.24
N ALA A 396 -10.92 16.67 34.79
CA ALA A 396 -11.54 15.37 34.54
C ALA A 396 -12.12 14.74 35.82
N THR A 397 -13.21 13.99 35.69
CA THR A 397 -13.81 13.24 36.82
C THR A 397 -12.89 12.08 37.22
N VAL A 398 -12.44 11.29 36.24
CA VAL A 398 -11.45 10.21 36.39
C VAL A 398 -10.43 10.33 35.26
N TYR A 399 -9.16 10.08 35.57
CA TYR A 399 -8.08 10.01 34.58
C TYR A 399 -7.13 8.87 34.91
N TYR A 400 -6.59 8.21 33.88
CA TYR A 400 -5.61 7.14 34.08
C TYR A 400 -4.60 6.95 32.95
N GLY A 401 -3.45 6.36 33.29
CA GLY A 401 -2.36 5.99 32.36
C GLY A 401 -2.17 4.47 32.30
N ASP A 402 -0.98 4.00 31.91
CA ASP A 402 -0.73 2.56 31.72
C ASP A 402 -0.33 1.80 33.00
N ASN A 403 0.17 2.51 34.03
CA ASN A 403 0.82 1.86 35.16
C ASN A 403 0.26 2.31 36.50
N PRO A 404 0.27 1.43 37.53
CA PRO A 404 -0.02 1.84 38.91
C PRO A 404 0.83 3.05 39.34
N GLY A 405 0.16 4.05 39.93
CA GLY A 405 0.74 5.32 40.37
C GLY A 405 0.70 6.45 39.33
N ASP A 406 0.20 6.21 38.11
CA ASP A 406 -0.06 7.28 37.13
C ASP A 406 -1.41 7.99 37.40
N GLN A 407 -2.29 7.36 38.18
CA GLN A 407 -3.67 7.78 38.46
C GLN A 407 -4.00 7.75 39.95
N PRO A 408 -5.13 8.38 40.36
CA PRO A 408 -5.66 8.24 41.71
C PRO A 408 -6.32 6.88 41.99
N PHE A 409 -6.76 6.14 40.96
CA PHE A 409 -7.42 4.85 41.06
C PHE A 409 -6.63 3.77 40.33
N ASP A 410 -5.72 3.09 41.03
CA ASP A 410 -4.86 2.06 40.43
C ASP A 410 -5.64 0.82 40.00
N GLU A 411 -6.87 0.63 40.49
CA GLU A 411 -7.76 -0.45 40.12
C GLU A 411 -7.94 -0.58 38.60
N LEU A 412 -8.07 0.55 37.88
CA LEU A 412 -8.33 0.57 36.43
C LEU A 412 -7.24 -0.13 35.61
N VAL A 413 -5.98 -0.08 36.05
CA VAL A 413 -4.86 -0.73 35.36
C VAL A 413 -4.48 -2.08 35.99
N ASN A 414 -5.24 -2.54 36.99
CA ASN A 414 -5.02 -3.82 37.66
C ASN A 414 -6.07 -4.88 37.28
N PHE A 415 -7.18 -4.49 36.66
CA PHE A 415 -8.25 -5.41 36.24
C PHE A 415 -7.86 -6.22 35.00
N GLY A 416 -7.23 -5.58 34.02
CA GLY A 416 -6.73 -6.21 32.80
C GLY A 416 -5.28 -6.70 32.91
N THR A 417 -4.87 -7.53 31.96
CA THR A 417 -3.45 -7.91 31.75
C THR A 417 -2.86 -7.29 30.48
N GLY A 418 -3.67 -6.54 29.73
CA GLY A 418 -3.26 -5.83 28.53
C GLY A 418 -2.43 -4.57 28.83
N THR A 419 -2.12 -3.83 27.77
CA THR A 419 -1.28 -2.64 27.73
C THR A 419 -1.90 -1.61 26.80
N GLY A 420 -1.76 -0.33 27.13
CA GLY A 420 -2.47 0.74 26.45
C GLY A 420 -3.79 1.10 27.14
N GLN A 421 -4.49 2.08 26.56
CA GLN A 421 -5.67 2.71 27.16
C GLN A 421 -6.75 2.95 26.11
N GLY A 422 -7.97 2.45 26.37
CA GLY A 422 -9.11 2.59 25.46
C GLY A 422 -10.44 2.89 26.18
N PRO A 423 -10.61 4.09 26.77
CA PRO A 423 -11.80 4.40 27.56
C PRO A 423 -13.07 4.45 26.69
N MET A 424 -14.06 3.66 27.08
CA MET A 424 -15.42 3.77 26.55
C MET A 424 -16.35 4.34 27.62
N GLY A 425 -17.26 5.22 27.23
CA GLY A 425 -18.49 5.46 27.97
C GLY A 425 -19.36 4.19 28.03
N GLY A 426 -20.39 4.22 28.86
CA GLY A 426 -21.33 3.12 29.00
C GLY A 426 -22.55 3.53 29.83
N PRO A 427 -23.56 2.65 29.89
CA PRO A 427 -24.88 2.99 30.39
C PRO A 427 -24.93 3.03 31.91
N VAL A 428 -25.87 3.80 32.45
CA VAL A 428 -26.28 3.71 33.86
C VAL A 428 -27.35 2.63 34.03
N TYR A 429 -27.18 1.75 35.02
CA TYR A 429 -28.21 0.75 35.33
C TYR A 429 -29.25 1.28 36.32
N HIS A 430 -30.51 1.30 35.91
CA HIS A 430 -31.64 1.59 36.80
C HIS A 430 -32.44 0.32 37.09
N PHE A 431 -32.52 -0.03 38.38
CA PHE A 431 -33.24 -1.21 38.82
C PHE A 431 -34.75 -0.95 38.84
N ASP A 432 -35.47 -1.66 37.97
CA ASP A 432 -36.93 -1.68 37.97
C ASP A 432 -37.47 -2.89 38.75
N GLU A 433 -38.13 -2.63 39.89
CA GLU A 433 -38.81 -3.64 40.70
C GLU A 433 -40.03 -4.24 39.98
N GLU A 434 -40.68 -3.49 39.09
CA GLU A 434 -41.84 -3.93 38.31
C GLU A 434 -41.44 -4.84 37.14
N ASN A 435 -40.19 -4.76 36.69
CA ASN A 435 -39.67 -5.64 35.65
C ASN A 435 -39.63 -7.09 36.15
N THR A 436 -40.57 -7.92 35.69
CA THR A 436 -40.66 -9.33 36.09
C THR A 436 -39.58 -10.24 35.48
N SER A 437 -38.67 -9.70 34.66
CA SER A 437 -37.57 -10.46 34.11
C SER A 437 -36.71 -11.06 35.23
N THR A 438 -36.32 -12.32 35.05
CA THR A 438 -35.37 -13.01 35.93
C THR A 438 -33.93 -12.81 35.48
N SER A 439 -33.69 -12.25 34.29
CA SER A 439 -32.35 -11.92 33.78
C SER A 439 -31.85 -10.54 34.23
N LYS A 440 -32.74 -9.70 34.78
CA LYS A 440 -32.38 -8.35 35.20
C LYS A 440 -31.32 -8.36 36.29
N PHE A 441 -30.41 -7.39 36.25
CA PHE A 441 -29.40 -7.26 37.28
C PHE A 441 -30.02 -6.97 38.67
N PRO A 442 -29.37 -7.38 39.76
CA PRO A 442 -29.86 -7.11 41.11
C PRO A 442 -29.78 -5.63 41.45
N ALA A 443 -30.62 -5.19 42.39
CA ALA A 443 -30.73 -3.79 42.84
C ALA A 443 -29.42 -3.17 43.37
N TYR A 444 -28.41 -4.00 43.68
CA TYR A 444 -27.06 -3.54 44.02
C TYR A 444 -26.44 -2.67 42.91
N TRP A 445 -26.75 -2.94 41.64
CA TRP A 445 -26.20 -2.18 40.51
C TRP A 445 -26.93 -0.87 40.22
N ASN A 446 -28.02 -0.57 40.95
CA ASN A 446 -28.84 0.61 40.71
C ASN A 446 -28.01 1.90 40.80
N GLU A 447 -28.17 2.80 39.83
CA GLU A 447 -27.46 4.09 39.70
C GLU A 447 -25.93 3.96 39.51
N LYS A 448 -25.40 2.76 39.23
CA LYS A 448 -23.99 2.59 38.85
C LYS A 448 -23.82 2.77 37.34
N THR A 449 -22.78 3.51 36.95
CA THR A 449 -22.39 3.71 35.54
C THR A 449 -21.44 2.61 35.11
N PHE A 450 -21.68 1.98 33.97
CA PHE A 450 -20.78 1.00 33.39
C PHE A 450 -19.76 1.67 32.46
N PHE A 451 -18.56 1.09 32.43
CA PHE A 451 -17.41 1.59 31.70
C PHE A 451 -16.75 0.43 30.97
N GLY A 452 -16.51 0.55 29.66
CA GLY A 452 -15.73 -0.41 28.90
C GLY A 452 -14.27 0.04 28.77
N GLU A 453 -13.33 -0.86 29.01
CA GLU A 453 -11.94 -0.67 28.58
C GLU A 453 -11.69 -1.56 27.36
N PHE A 454 -11.62 -0.93 26.20
CA PHE A 454 -11.30 -1.55 24.93
C PHE A 454 -9.92 -2.20 24.89
N SER A 455 -8.84 -1.52 25.31
CA SER A 455 -7.47 -2.04 25.20
C SER A 455 -7.19 -3.15 26.20
N GLN A 456 -7.75 -3.08 27.40
CA GLN A 456 -7.44 -4.02 28.49
C GLN A 456 -8.51 -5.11 28.74
N ASP A 457 -9.50 -5.22 27.86
CA ASP A 457 -10.52 -6.28 27.82
C ASP A 457 -11.35 -6.45 29.10
N TYR A 458 -11.84 -5.35 29.68
CA TYR A 458 -12.70 -5.43 30.86
C TYR A 458 -13.89 -4.47 30.82
N ILE A 459 -14.88 -4.75 31.67
CA ILE A 459 -15.96 -3.82 32.00
C ILE A 459 -15.83 -3.49 33.48
N ALA A 460 -15.93 -2.22 33.84
CA ALA A 460 -15.98 -1.76 35.22
C ALA A 460 -17.31 -1.05 35.51
N ALA A 461 -17.62 -0.88 36.78
CA ALA A 461 -18.75 -0.07 37.23
C ALA A 461 -18.28 1.01 38.20
N PHE A 462 -18.82 2.23 38.04
CA PHE A 462 -18.52 3.39 38.85
C PHE A 462 -19.74 3.77 39.70
N THR A 463 -19.50 4.06 40.98
CA THR A 463 -20.51 4.65 41.87
C THR A 463 -20.24 6.13 42.01
N LEU A 464 -21.26 6.94 41.71
CA LEU A 464 -21.18 8.40 41.79
C LEU A 464 -21.88 8.91 43.05
N ASP A 465 -21.38 10.00 43.61
CA ASP A 465 -22.10 10.76 44.64
C ASP A 465 -23.01 11.86 44.03
N ASP A 466 -23.70 12.62 44.89
CA ASP A 466 -24.59 13.72 44.48
C ASP A 466 -23.87 14.82 43.65
N ASP A 467 -22.55 14.96 43.85
CA ASP A 467 -21.69 15.90 43.11
C ASP A 467 -21.10 15.26 41.84
N ARG A 468 -21.51 14.02 41.50
CA ARG A 468 -21.05 13.19 40.38
C ARG A 468 -19.57 12.81 40.46
N ALA A 469 -18.97 12.88 41.65
CA ALA A 469 -17.62 12.37 41.86
C ALA A 469 -17.66 10.85 41.96
N VAL A 470 -16.67 10.18 41.35
CA VAL A 470 -16.52 8.74 41.49
C VAL A 470 -16.02 8.43 42.89
N THR A 471 -16.87 7.74 43.66
CA THR A 471 -16.57 7.31 45.02
C THR A 471 -16.12 5.87 45.09
N HIS A 472 -16.38 5.09 44.04
CA HIS A 472 -16.04 3.68 43.97
C HIS A 472 -15.92 3.19 42.52
N ILE A 473 -14.96 2.29 42.27
CA ILE A 473 -14.72 1.57 41.03
C ILE A 473 -14.64 0.07 41.34
N GLU A 474 -15.37 -0.75 40.61
CA GLU A 474 -15.36 -2.21 40.71
C GLU A 474 -15.23 -2.88 39.34
N ASP A 475 -14.50 -4.00 39.30
CA ASP A 475 -14.41 -4.88 38.13
C ASP A 475 -15.74 -5.65 37.97
N PHE A 476 -16.35 -5.55 36.80
CA PHE A 476 -17.61 -6.21 36.50
C PHE A 476 -17.38 -7.45 35.63
N LEU A 477 -17.76 -8.60 36.18
CA LEU A 477 -17.66 -9.90 35.52
C LEU A 477 -16.24 -10.18 34.96
N PRO A 478 -15.20 -10.22 35.82
CA PRO A 478 -13.81 -10.31 35.39
C PRO A 478 -13.52 -11.49 34.46
N ASN A 479 -12.61 -11.32 33.51
CA ASN A 479 -12.22 -12.36 32.54
C ASN A 479 -11.70 -13.65 33.19
N THR A 480 -11.04 -13.55 34.35
CA THR A 480 -10.64 -14.71 35.15
C THR A 480 -11.84 -15.51 35.65
N ALA A 481 -12.90 -14.81 36.02
CA ALA A 481 -14.16 -15.38 36.48
C ALA A 481 -14.91 -16.05 35.32
N LEU A 482 -15.01 -15.38 34.17
CA LEU A 482 -15.61 -15.94 32.94
C LEU A 482 -14.88 -17.22 32.49
N SER A 483 -13.55 -17.15 32.36
CA SER A 483 -12.70 -18.26 31.95
C SER A 483 -12.84 -19.47 32.88
N SER A 484 -12.82 -19.26 34.19
CA SER A 484 -12.96 -20.36 35.18
C SER A 484 -14.29 -21.10 35.11
N ARG A 485 -15.31 -20.50 34.47
CA ARG A 485 -16.65 -21.04 34.30
C ARG A 485 -16.98 -21.39 32.85
N ASN A 486 -15.95 -21.49 31.99
CA ASN A 486 -16.09 -21.74 30.57
C ASN A 486 -17.02 -20.75 29.85
N GLN A 487 -17.18 -19.51 30.33
CA GLN A 487 -17.97 -18.46 29.69
C GLN A 487 -17.11 -17.69 28.65
N PRO A 488 -17.70 -17.03 27.64
CA PRO A 488 -16.96 -16.11 26.77
C PRO A 488 -16.34 -15.00 27.61
N ILE A 489 -15.09 -14.61 27.31
CA ILE A 489 -14.42 -13.47 27.96
C ILE A 489 -14.91 -12.15 27.36
N HIS A 490 -14.75 -11.04 28.09
CA HIS A 490 -14.71 -9.70 27.52
C HIS A 490 -13.49 -9.55 26.61
N ASP A 491 -13.70 -8.92 25.45
CA ASP A 491 -12.75 -8.89 24.36
C ASP A 491 -13.00 -7.64 23.51
N ASN A 492 -12.21 -6.59 23.76
CA ASN A 492 -12.39 -5.23 23.25
C ASN A 492 -13.86 -4.74 23.26
N PRO A 493 -14.48 -4.51 24.44
CA PRO A 493 -15.83 -3.95 24.54
C PRO A 493 -15.94 -2.65 23.73
N MET A 494 -16.78 -2.67 22.70
CA MET A 494 -16.94 -1.56 21.77
C MET A 494 -18.12 -0.69 22.18
N ASP A 495 -19.23 -1.31 22.55
CA ASP A 495 -20.46 -0.62 22.95
C ASP A 495 -21.35 -1.53 23.83
N MET A 496 -22.19 -0.94 24.67
CA MET A 496 -23.09 -1.69 25.55
C MET A 496 -24.35 -0.91 25.94
N GLU A 497 -25.48 -1.62 26.07
CA GLU A 497 -26.78 -1.04 26.41
C GLU A 497 -27.62 -2.00 27.27
N PHE A 498 -28.42 -1.48 28.19
CA PHE A 498 -29.41 -2.28 28.92
C PHE A 498 -30.70 -2.43 28.13
N GLY A 499 -31.11 -3.68 27.87
CA GLY A 499 -32.38 -3.94 27.21
C GLY A 499 -33.59 -3.82 28.15
N PRO A 500 -34.82 -3.83 27.62
CA PRO A 500 -36.06 -3.74 28.41
C PRO A 500 -36.28 -4.91 29.38
N ASP A 501 -35.45 -5.94 29.35
CA ASP A 501 -35.45 -7.06 30.31
C ASP A 501 -34.43 -6.92 31.44
N GLY A 502 -33.74 -5.78 31.51
CA GLY A 502 -32.72 -5.46 32.51
C GLY A 502 -31.41 -6.24 32.33
N SER A 503 -31.22 -6.88 31.18
CA SER A 503 -29.98 -7.56 30.81
C SER A 503 -29.09 -6.61 30.01
N MET A 504 -27.77 -6.74 30.14
CA MET A 504 -26.82 -5.90 29.40
C MET A 504 -26.48 -6.55 28.06
N TYR A 505 -26.57 -5.81 26.96
CA TYR A 505 -26.12 -6.22 25.64
C TYR A 505 -24.76 -5.60 25.41
N VAL A 506 -23.80 -6.38 24.92
CA VAL A 506 -22.41 -5.93 24.73
C VAL A 506 -21.97 -6.32 23.33
N LEU A 507 -21.51 -5.33 22.58
CA LEU A 507 -20.86 -5.50 21.28
C LEU A 507 -19.35 -5.46 21.48
N GLU A 508 -18.67 -6.46 20.95
CA GLU A 508 -17.24 -6.69 21.15
C GLU A 508 -16.52 -6.76 19.81
N TYR A 509 -15.37 -6.08 19.72
CA TYR A 509 -14.59 -5.92 18.49
C TYR A 509 -13.67 -7.11 18.20
N GLY A 510 -13.11 -7.74 19.23
CA GLY A 510 -12.17 -8.86 19.12
C GLY A 510 -10.81 -8.52 18.52
N ASP A 511 -9.87 -9.49 18.54
CA ASP A 511 -8.50 -9.32 18.09
C ASP A 511 -8.38 -9.16 16.57
N GLY A 512 -7.83 -8.02 16.15
CA GLY A 512 -7.59 -7.66 14.76
C GLY A 512 -8.23 -6.31 14.42
N PHE A 513 -7.99 -5.79 13.22
CA PHE A 513 -8.39 -4.43 12.87
C PHE A 513 -8.96 -4.34 11.47
N PHE A 514 -9.90 -3.41 11.26
CA PHE A 514 -10.42 -3.01 9.94
C PHE A 514 -11.20 -4.11 9.20
N ARG A 515 -11.70 -5.09 9.94
CA ARG A 515 -12.32 -6.30 9.42
C ARG A 515 -13.35 -6.87 10.38
N ALA A 516 -14.07 -7.89 9.91
CA ALA A 516 -14.86 -8.75 10.80
C ALA A 516 -13.95 -9.75 11.52
N ASN A 517 -13.60 -9.46 12.78
CA ASN A 517 -12.72 -10.32 13.54
C ASN A 517 -13.43 -11.65 13.92
N PRO A 518 -12.72 -12.81 13.91
CA PRO A 518 -13.35 -14.10 14.19
C PRO A 518 -13.91 -14.27 15.61
N ASP A 519 -13.36 -13.52 16.56
CA ASP A 519 -13.68 -13.45 17.98
C ASP A 519 -14.63 -12.30 18.34
N ALA A 520 -14.78 -11.28 17.48
CA ALA A 520 -15.85 -10.28 17.57
C ALA A 520 -17.22 -10.93 17.82
N GLY A 521 -18.10 -10.23 18.51
CA GLY A 521 -19.44 -10.77 18.74
C GLY A 521 -20.39 -9.80 19.42
N LEU A 522 -21.68 -10.13 19.31
CA LEU A 522 -22.73 -9.51 20.10
C LEU A 522 -23.17 -10.51 21.17
N TYR A 523 -23.16 -10.05 22.42
CA TYR A 523 -23.46 -10.85 23.60
C TYR A 523 -24.59 -10.21 24.41
N ARG A 524 -25.23 -11.04 25.23
CA ARG A 524 -26.14 -10.61 26.30
C ARG A 524 -25.65 -11.17 27.62
N ILE A 525 -25.56 -10.33 28.63
CA ILE A 525 -25.19 -10.68 30.00
C ILE A 525 -26.45 -10.67 30.85
N ASP A 526 -26.77 -11.83 31.40
CA ASP A 526 -27.96 -12.05 32.24
C ASP A 526 -27.52 -12.31 33.69
N TYR A 527 -28.30 -11.79 34.64
CA TYR A 527 -28.30 -12.36 35.99
C TYR A 527 -29.06 -13.69 35.97
N ALA A 528 -28.40 -14.78 36.31
CA ALA A 528 -28.91 -16.13 36.19
C ALA A 528 -28.37 -17.02 37.31
N GLU A 529 -29.03 -17.04 38.46
CA GLU A 529 -28.65 -17.94 39.55
C GLU A 529 -28.80 -19.43 39.16
N GLY A 530 -27.86 -20.26 39.59
CA GLY A 530 -27.90 -21.70 39.35
C GLY A 530 -27.51 -22.06 37.91
N ASN A 531 -28.41 -22.68 37.16
CA ASN A 531 -28.13 -23.26 35.84
C ASN A 531 -27.91 -22.21 34.76
N LYS A 532 -26.80 -22.24 34.03
CA LYS A 532 -26.54 -21.40 32.86
C LYS A 532 -27.00 -22.07 31.57
N ALA A 533 -27.23 -21.27 30.54
CA ALA A 533 -27.49 -21.75 29.22
C ALA A 533 -26.20 -22.35 28.63
N PRO A 534 -26.31 -23.43 27.84
CA PRO A 534 -25.15 -23.95 27.14
C PRO A 534 -24.66 -22.93 26.10
N GLN A 535 -23.43 -23.08 25.63
CA GLN A 535 -22.87 -22.30 24.53
C GLN A 535 -22.90 -23.12 23.24
N ALA A 536 -23.86 -22.82 22.38
CA ALA A 536 -23.93 -23.41 21.05
C ALA A 536 -22.79 -22.89 20.18
N ARG A 537 -21.96 -23.80 19.66
CA ARG A 537 -20.89 -23.51 18.71
C ARG A 537 -20.81 -24.64 17.68
N PHE A 538 -20.70 -24.29 16.40
CA PHE A 538 -20.46 -25.28 15.36
C PHE A 538 -19.62 -24.77 14.19
N THR A 539 -19.01 -25.73 13.49
CA THR A 539 -18.42 -25.53 12.16
C THR A 539 -19.27 -26.20 11.11
N ALA A 540 -19.28 -25.64 9.90
CA ALA A 540 -19.92 -26.22 8.72
C ALA A 540 -18.90 -26.25 7.58
N THR A 541 -18.77 -27.38 6.89
CA THR A 541 -17.76 -27.53 5.83
C THR A 541 -18.28 -28.41 4.68
N PRO A 542 -18.20 -27.93 3.43
CA PRO A 542 -17.88 -26.54 3.02
C PRO A 542 -19.02 -25.54 3.37
N LEU A 543 -18.72 -24.25 3.42
CA LEU A 543 -19.72 -23.18 3.62
C LEU A 543 -20.40 -22.73 2.31
N SER A 544 -19.75 -22.99 1.18
CA SER A 544 -20.27 -22.60 -0.12
C SER A 544 -19.76 -23.46 -1.26
N ALA A 545 -20.49 -23.44 -2.38
CA ALA A 545 -20.12 -24.08 -3.64
C ALA A 545 -20.82 -23.41 -4.84
N SER A 546 -20.26 -23.57 -6.03
CA SER A 546 -20.79 -23.03 -7.29
C SER A 546 -22.03 -23.73 -7.80
N GLU A 547 -22.21 -25.01 -7.46
CA GLU A 547 -23.22 -25.89 -8.03
C GLU A 547 -23.92 -26.74 -6.96
N THR A 548 -25.12 -27.23 -7.29
CA THR A 548 -25.83 -28.24 -6.49
C THR A 548 -25.50 -29.67 -6.97
N PRO A 549 -25.62 -30.70 -6.12
CA PRO A 549 -25.90 -30.62 -4.69
C PRO A 549 -24.65 -30.30 -3.85
N LEU A 550 -24.83 -29.55 -2.76
CA LEU A 550 -23.79 -29.32 -1.75
C LEU A 550 -24.06 -30.18 -0.52
N GLU A 551 -23.22 -31.20 -0.28
CA GLU A 551 -23.20 -31.92 1.00
C GLU A 551 -22.33 -31.15 2.01
N VAL A 552 -22.94 -30.71 3.11
CA VAL A 552 -22.26 -29.99 4.19
C VAL A 552 -22.20 -30.89 5.42
N THR A 553 -21.02 -30.99 6.02
CA THR A 553 -20.84 -31.61 7.34
C THR A 553 -20.89 -30.52 8.40
N PHE A 554 -21.77 -30.71 9.38
CA PHE A 554 -21.93 -29.83 10.53
C PHE A 554 -21.38 -30.51 11.77
N ASP A 555 -20.55 -29.80 12.53
CA ASP A 555 -19.88 -30.31 13.72
C ASP A 555 -20.07 -29.34 14.90
N ALA A 556 -20.88 -29.76 15.87
CA ALA A 556 -21.16 -29.02 17.10
C ALA A 556 -20.31 -29.46 18.30
N THR A 557 -19.21 -30.20 18.10
CA THR A 557 -18.30 -30.62 19.18
C THR A 557 -17.71 -29.46 19.97
N GLY A 558 -17.66 -28.26 19.39
CA GLY A 558 -17.23 -27.04 20.09
C GLY A 558 -18.27 -26.47 21.07
N SER A 559 -19.49 -27.03 21.12
CA SER A 559 -20.51 -26.60 22.08
C SER A 559 -20.20 -27.13 23.48
N SER A 560 -20.44 -26.32 24.50
CA SER A 560 -20.16 -26.65 25.89
C SER A 560 -21.25 -26.16 26.83
N ASP A 561 -21.40 -26.83 27.96
CA ASP A 561 -22.21 -26.37 29.08
C ASP A 561 -21.29 -25.78 30.16
N PRO A 562 -21.57 -24.59 30.73
CA PRO A 562 -20.74 -24.02 31.79
C PRO A 562 -20.60 -24.94 33.02
N GLU A 563 -21.64 -25.70 33.35
CA GLU A 563 -21.66 -26.68 34.45
C GLU A 563 -21.18 -28.09 34.02
N GLY A 564 -20.93 -28.30 32.73
CA GLY A 564 -20.53 -29.58 32.17
C GLY A 564 -21.68 -30.59 32.06
N ASP A 565 -22.94 -30.12 32.06
CA ASP A 565 -24.10 -30.99 31.85
C ASP A 565 -24.12 -31.60 30.44
N ALA A 566 -24.83 -32.72 30.31
CA ALA A 566 -25.00 -33.39 29.04
C ALA A 566 -25.88 -32.55 28.09
N LEU A 567 -25.44 -32.45 26.84
CA LEU A 567 -26.08 -31.61 25.81
C LEU A 567 -26.88 -32.43 24.80
N THR A 568 -27.96 -31.82 24.31
CA THR A 568 -28.73 -32.27 23.15
C THR A 568 -28.67 -31.23 22.05
N TYR A 569 -28.73 -31.69 20.79
CA TYR A 569 -28.42 -30.91 19.60
C TYR A 569 -29.54 -31.07 18.59
N ASP A 570 -30.18 -29.96 18.23
CA ASP A 570 -31.20 -29.90 17.18
C ASP A 570 -30.74 -28.96 16.06
N TRP A 571 -30.91 -29.38 14.81
CA TRP A 571 -30.47 -28.65 13.61
C TRP A 571 -31.65 -28.24 12.75
N ASP A 572 -31.70 -26.98 12.35
CA ASP A 572 -32.59 -26.42 11.33
C ASP A 572 -31.69 -25.97 10.17
N PHE A 573 -31.81 -26.58 8.99
CA PHE A 573 -30.85 -26.35 7.91
C PHE A 573 -31.22 -25.22 6.95
N ASP A 574 -32.46 -24.75 6.97
CA ASP A 574 -32.97 -23.71 6.07
C ASP A 574 -33.41 -22.42 6.80
N GLY A 575 -33.46 -22.45 8.14
CA GLY A 575 -33.82 -21.33 8.98
C GLY A 575 -35.33 -21.12 9.09
N ASN A 576 -36.16 -22.09 8.69
CA ASN A 576 -37.62 -21.95 8.65
C ASN A 576 -38.30 -22.05 10.03
N GLY A 577 -37.55 -22.40 11.09
CA GLY A 577 -38.09 -22.61 12.44
C GLY A 577 -38.26 -24.08 12.83
N THR A 578 -38.15 -25.01 11.88
CA THR A 578 -38.31 -26.46 12.08
C THR A 578 -36.95 -27.12 12.20
N PHE A 579 -36.76 -27.96 13.22
CA PHE A 579 -35.54 -28.74 13.38
C PHE A 579 -35.63 -30.06 12.60
N ASP A 580 -34.77 -30.22 11.62
CA ASP A 580 -34.72 -31.32 10.64
C ASP A 580 -33.90 -32.53 11.12
N ALA A 581 -32.91 -32.31 11.97
CA ALA A 581 -31.98 -33.35 12.42
C ALA A 581 -31.52 -33.17 13.88
N THR A 582 -30.93 -34.23 14.43
CA THR A 582 -30.32 -34.22 15.77
C THR A 582 -28.95 -34.88 15.76
N GLY A 583 -28.09 -34.50 16.71
CA GLY A 583 -26.76 -35.09 16.92
C GLY A 583 -25.62 -34.08 16.87
N VAL A 584 -24.48 -34.46 17.45
CA VAL A 584 -23.28 -33.60 17.55
C VAL A 584 -22.67 -33.34 16.17
N THR A 585 -22.59 -34.38 15.34
CA THR A 585 -22.09 -34.29 13.96
C THR A 585 -23.16 -34.83 13.02
N VAL A 586 -23.59 -34.01 12.08
CA VAL A 586 -24.65 -34.33 11.11
C VAL A 586 -24.24 -33.91 9.70
N LYS A 587 -24.90 -34.46 8.69
CA LYS A 587 -24.74 -34.07 7.29
C LYS A 587 -26.07 -33.63 6.73
N ASN A 588 -26.08 -32.54 5.97
CA ASN A 588 -27.22 -32.13 5.16
C ASN A 588 -26.79 -31.93 3.71
N THR A 589 -27.70 -32.20 2.77
CA THR A 589 -27.45 -31.99 1.35
C THR A 589 -28.40 -30.93 0.81
N TYR A 590 -27.86 -29.79 0.43
CA TYR A 590 -28.60 -28.71 -0.23
C TYR A 590 -28.68 -28.99 -1.73
N THR A 591 -29.89 -29.23 -2.23
CA THR A 591 -30.13 -29.59 -3.64
C THR A 591 -30.60 -28.41 -4.49
N GLU A 592 -30.90 -27.27 -3.88
CA GLU A 592 -31.37 -26.05 -4.53
C GLU A 592 -30.31 -24.96 -4.44
N LEU A 593 -30.30 -24.07 -5.44
CA LEU A 593 -29.48 -22.86 -5.41
C LEU A 593 -30.11 -21.86 -4.43
N GLY A 594 -29.31 -21.21 -3.59
CA GLY A 594 -29.83 -20.35 -2.53
C GLY A 594 -28.80 -20.05 -1.44
N GLN A 595 -29.12 -19.05 -0.61
CA GLN A 595 -28.54 -18.89 0.72
C GLN A 595 -29.46 -19.54 1.76
N PHE A 596 -28.91 -20.41 2.58
CA PHE A 596 -29.63 -21.11 3.64
C PHE A 596 -29.04 -20.75 5.00
N THR A 597 -29.88 -20.53 6.00
CA THR A 597 -29.39 -20.24 7.36
C THR A 597 -29.42 -21.52 8.19
N ALA A 598 -28.28 -22.21 8.28
CA ALA A 598 -28.15 -23.36 9.15
C ALA A 598 -28.08 -22.90 10.61
N ARG A 599 -28.98 -23.40 11.45
CA ARG A 599 -29.11 -23.05 12.84
C ARG A 599 -28.95 -24.28 13.73
N LEU A 600 -28.16 -24.13 14.78
CA LEU A 600 -28.00 -25.10 15.85
C LEU A 600 -28.71 -24.60 17.10
N ARG A 601 -29.51 -25.47 17.72
CA ARG A 601 -29.94 -25.35 19.11
C ARG A 601 -29.22 -26.37 19.96
N VAL A 602 -28.59 -25.90 21.03
CA VAL A 602 -28.02 -26.75 22.06
C VAL A 602 -28.85 -26.59 23.32
N THR A 603 -29.31 -27.70 23.89
CA THR A 603 -30.14 -27.71 25.12
C THR A 603 -29.48 -28.58 26.17
N ASP A 604 -29.38 -28.08 27.40
CA ASP A 604 -28.85 -28.82 28.55
C ASP A 604 -29.88 -29.80 29.15
N ALA A 605 -29.46 -30.53 30.20
CA ALA A 605 -30.32 -31.49 30.89
C ALA A 605 -31.45 -30.85 31.72
N LYS A 606 -31.36 -29.55 32.02
CA LYS A 606 -32.34 -28.79 32.83
C LYS A 606 -33.30 -27.96 31.97
N GLY A 607 -33.10 -27.95 30.65
CA GLY A 607 -33.98 -27.34 29.66
C GLY A 607 -33.58 -25.92 29.23
N LYS A 608 -32.47 -25.35 29.70
CA LYS A 608 -31.96 -24.11 29.09
C LYS A 608 -31.30 -24.43 27.75
N PHE A 609 -31.34 -23.47 26.85
CA PHE A 609 -30.78 -23.63 25.52
C PHE A 609 -30.14 -22.33 25.02
N SER A 610 -29.27 -22.47 24.03
CA SER A 610 -28.79 -21.37 23.20
C SER A 610 -28.91 -21.71 21.72
N LEU A 611 -28.88 -20.67 20.88
CA LEU A 611 -28.95 -20.76 19.43
C LEU A 611 -27.72 -20.11 18.82
N THR A 612 -27.25 -20.67 17.70
CA THR A 612 -26.28 -20.01 16.84
C THR A 612 -26.55 -20.40 15.39
N SER A 613 -26.15 -19.58 14.42
CA SER A 613 -26.42 -19.82 13.00
C SER A 613 -25.23 -19.47 12.10
N ARG A 614 -25.19 -20.09 10.92
CA ARG A 614 -24.26 -19.80 9.83
C ARG A 614 -24.98 -19.84 8.49
N VAL A 615 -24.63 -18.91 7.60
CA VAL A 615 -25.14 -18.92 6.22
C VAL A 615 -24.34 -19.93 5.38
N ILE A 616 -25.07 -20.75 4.63
CA ILE A 616 -24.55 -21.68 3.61
C ILE A 616 -24.99 -21.15 2.24
N SER A 617 -24.04 -20.96 1.32
CA SER A 617 -24.31 -20.41 -0.01
C SER A 617 -24.13 -21.47 -1.10
N VAL A 618 -25.20 -21.80 -1.84
CA VAL A 618 -25.15 -22.82 -2.90
C VAL A 618 -25.49 -22.15 -4.23
N GLY A 619 -24.49 -22.03 -5.09
CA GLY A 619 -24.59 -21.28 -6.33
C GLY A 619 -23.63 -20.10 -6.44
N ASN A 620 -22.89 -19.78 -5.38
CA ASN A 620 -21.78 -18.82 -5.39
C ASN A 620 -20.75 -19.27 -4.33
N GLN A 621 -19.61 -19.80 -4.77
CA GLN A 621 -18.52 -20.21 -3.91
C GLN A 621 -17.72 -18.99 -3.45
N ALA A 622 -17.43 -18.92 -2.14
CA ALA A 622 -16.63 -17.82 -1.64
C ALA A 622 -15.20 -17.90 -2.22
N PRO A 623 -14.61 -16.77 -2.64
CA PRO A 623 -13.28 -16.76 -3.22
C PRO A 623 -12.21 -17.19 -2.20
N GLN A 624 -11.00 -17.46 -2.69
CA GLN A 624 -9.82 -17.66 -1.83
C GLN A 624 -8.71 -16.73 -2.25
N ILE A 625 -8.13 -15.99 -1.31
CA ILE A 625 -7.02 -15.08 -1.56
C ILE A 625 -5.86 -15.30 -0.59
N GLU A 626 -4.66 -14.88 -1.01
CA GLU A 626 -3.44 -14.92 -0.23
C GLU A 626 -2.54 -13.72 -0.60
N ILE A 627 -1.93 -13.11 0.41
CA ILE A 627 -0.83 -12.15 0.23
C ILE A 627 0.47 -12.95 0.08
N THR A 628 0.92 -13.12 -1.16
CA THR A 628 2.11 -13.91 -1.49
C THR A 628 3.42 -13.14 -1.29
N THR A 629 3.34 -11.80 -1.24
CA THR A 629 4.47 -10.91 -0.97
C THR A 629 3.91 -9.60 -0.37
N PRO A 630 4.54 -9.04 0.67
CA PRO A 630 5.59 -9.67 1.49
C PRO A 630 5.00 -10.81 2.33
N GLY A 631 5.83 -11.54 3.08
CA GLY A 631 5.34 -12.56 4.00
C GLY A 631 4.96 -11.95 5.35
N ASN A 632 4.07 -12.60 6.10
CA ASN A 632 3.64 -12.13 7.41
C ASN A 632 4.82 -12.05 8.41
N GLY A 633 4.96 -10.94 9.12
CA GLY A 633 6.07 -10.63 10.02
C GLY A 633 7.32 -10.08 9.32
N SER A 634 7.24 -9.68 8.05
CA SER A 634 8.38 -9.09 7.34
C SER A 634 8.77 -7.73 7.92
N PHE A 635 10.07 -7.42 7.86
CA PHE A 635 10.62 -6.19 8.43
C PHE A 635 10.73 -5.04 7.43
N PHE A 636 10.50 -3.80 7.85
CA PHE A 636 10.59 -2.59 7.01
C PHE A 636 11.11 -1.36 7.79
N GLU A 637 11.44 -0.27 7.09
CA GLU A 637 11.68 1.05 7.68
C GLU A 637 10.49 1.98 7.43
N TRP A 638 10.17 2.84 8.39
CA TRP A 638 9.15 3.88 8.21
C TRP A 638 9.50 4.81 7.04
N GLY A 639 8.54 5.03 6.15
CA GLY A 639 8.74 5.75 4.89
C GLY A 639 9.02 4.85 3.68
N ASP A 640 9.26 3.56 3.89
CA ASP A 640 9.37 2.59 2.79
C ASP A 640 8.01 2.44 2.08
N ALA A 641 8.06 2.24 0.76
CA ALA A 641 6.97 1.63 0.01
C ALA A 641 7.17 0.11 0.04
N ILE A 642 6.15 -0.65 0.45
CA ILE A 642 6.23 -2.10 0.65
C ILE A 642 5.56 -2.84 -0.50
N PRO A 643 6.30 -3.43 -1.46
CA PRO A 643 5.70 -4.11 -2.61
C PRO A 643 4.83 -5.27 -2.17
N TYR A 644 3.65 -5.37 -2.76
CA TYR A 644 2.71 -6.43 -2.44
C TYR A 644 2.18 -7.16 -3.67
N ARG A 645 1.81 -8.42 -3.46
CA ARG A 645 1.13 -9.26 -4.44
C ARG A 645 0.06 -10.12 -3.77
N VAL A 646 -1.17 -9.89 -4.19
CA VAL A 646 -2.33 -10.70 -3.84
C VAL A 646 -2.58 -11.67 -4.99
N THR A 647 -2.77 -12.93 -4.66
CA THR A 647 -3.24 -13.95 -5.61
C THR A 647 -4.46 -14.63 -5.04
N GLY A 648 -5.21 -15.30 -5.89
CA GLY A 648 -6.40 -16.01 -5.45
C GLY A 648 -7.09 -16.72 -6.60
N ARG A 649 -8.13 -17.46 -6.24
CA ARG A 649 -9.01 -18.13 -7.18
C ARG A 649 -10.46 -17.92 -6.78
N ASP A 650 -11.31 -17.84 -7.78
CA ASP A 650 -12.75 -17.80 -7.63
C ASP A 650 -13.35 -18.80 -8.64
N ALA A 651 -14.20 -19.72 -8.19
CA ALA A 651 -14.60 -20.82 -9.07
C ALA A 651 -15.46 -20.34 -10.25
N GLU A 652 -16.16 -19.22 -10.06
CA GLU A 652 -17.09 -18.60 -10.98
C GLU A 652 -16.42 -17.56 -11.89
N ASP A 653 -15.46 -16.78 -11.36
CA ASP A 653 -14.73 -15.74 -12.09
C ASP A 653 -13.37 -16.22 -12.68
N GLY A 654 -12.97 -17.46 -12.38
CA GLY A 654 -11.81 -18.15 -12.95
C GLY A 654 -10.58 -18.25 -12.03
N ASP A 655 -9.51 -18.86 -12.54
CA ASP A 655 -8.29 -19.16 -11.76
C ASP A 655 -7.46 -17.93 -11.34
N GLN A 656 -7.91 -16.72 -11.65
CA GLN A 656 -7.24 -15.46 -11.33
C GLN A 656 -8.26 -14.44 -10.84
N ILE A 657 -7.97 -13.82 -9.69
CA ILE A 657 -8.77 -12.71 -9.17
C ILE A 657 -8.74 -11.49 -10.08
N VAL A 658 -9.85 -10.77 -10.12
CA VAL A 658 -9.94 -9.48 -10.81
C VAL A 658 -9.32 -8.40 -9.93
N GLY A 659 -8.12 -7.92 -10.28
CA GLY A 659 -7.36 -7.00 -9.43
C GLY A 659 -8.09 -5.72 -9.02
N SER A 660 -9.02 -5.20 -9.84
CA SER A 660 -9.83 -4.02 -9.50
C SER A 660 -10.89 -4.26 -8.41
N ARG A 661 -11.09 -5.51 -7.98
CA ARG A 661 -11.96 -5.88 -6.85
C ARG A 661 -11.18 -6.29 -5.61
N VAL A 662 -9.85 -6.18 -5.65
CA VAL A 662 -9.00 -6.30 -4.47
C VAL A 662 -8.96 -4.92 -3.82
N GLU A 663 -9.38 -4.87 -2.58
CA GLU A 663 -9.31 -3.71 -1.70
C GLU A 663 -8.31 -4.02 -0.59
N TRP A 664 -7.57 -3.02 -0.13
CA TRP A 664 -6.66 -3.18 0.97
C TRP A 664 -6.64 -1.94 1.87
N THR A 665 -6.38 -2.18 3.15
CA THR A 665 -6.21 -1.16 4.18
C THR A 665 -4.86 -1.40 4.84
N TYR A 666 -3.98 -0.41 4.77
CA TYR A 666 -2.80 -0.33 5.60
C TYR A 666 -3.10 0.53 6.83
N GLY A 667 -2.72 0.06 8.01
CA GLY A 667 -2.82 0.80 9.25
C GLY A 667 -1.55 0.74 10.07
N LEU A 668 -1.41 1.74 10.93
CA LEU A 668 -0.38 1.83 11.95
C LEU A 668 -0.94 1.20 13.24
N GLY A 669 -0.32 0.10 13.66
CA GLY A 669 -0.52 -0.50 14.95
C GLY A 669 0.39 0.11 16.00
N HIS A 670 -0.14 0.33 17.19
CA HIS A 670 0.64 0.62 18.38
C HIS A 670 0.04 -0.06 19.62
N ASP A 671 0.91 -0.66 20.43
CA ASP A 671 0.56 -1.49 21.59
C ASP A 671 -0.48 -2.56 21.22
N GLU A 672 -1.71 -2.44 21.72
CA GLU A 672 -2.78 -3.42 21.54
C GLU A 672 -3.83 -3.01 20.50
N HIS A 673 -3.67 -1.87 19.82
CA HIS A 673 -4.62 -1.44 18.79
C HIS A 673 -3.95 -0.94 17.50
N ALA A 674 -4.76 -0.60 16.49
CA ALA A 674 -4.28 0.01 15.25
C ALA A 674 -5.26 1.02 14.67
N HIS A 675 -4.71 2.04 14.00
CA HIS A 675 -5.49 3.01 13.24
C HIS A 675 -5.29 2.80 11.74
N PRO A 676 -6.36 2.85 10.93
CA PRO A 676 -6.22 2.76 9.49
C PRO A 676 -5.61 4.07 8.97
N GLU A 677 -4.57 3.98 8.14
CA GLU A 677 -3.93 5.17 7.57
C GLU A 677 -4.36 5.38 6.12
N VAL A 678 -4.22 4.33 5.31
CA VAL A 678 -4.41 4.40 3.86
C VAL A 678 -5.16 3.18 3.36
N THR A 679 -6.18 3.43 2.55
CA THR A 679 -6.87 2.40 1.78
C THR A 679 -6.50 2.49 0.30
N GLY A 680 -6.57 1.36 -0.40
CA GLY A 680 -6.33 1.31 -1.83
C GLY A 680 -6.90 0.07 -2.49
N THR A 681 -6.65 -0.07 -3.78
CA THR A 681 -7.14 -1.19 -4.60
C THR A 681 -6.05 -1.77 -5.49
N GLY A 682 -6.26 -2.97 -6.01
CA GLY A 682 -5.33 -3.64 -6.93
C GLY A 682 -4.66 -4.87 -6.33
N ALA A 683 -4.47 -5.90 -7.14
CA ALA A 683 -3.80 -7.15 -6.72
C ALA A 683 -2.26 -7.05 -6.64
N THR A 684 -1.67 -5.96 -7.13
CA THR A 684 -0.23 -5.68 -7.05
C THR A 684 -0.01 -4.18 -6.89
N GLY A 685 1.00 -3.80 -6.11
CA GLY A 685 1.35 -2.40 -5.88
C GLY A 685 2.38 -2.30 -4.77
N ALA A 686 2.38 -1.19 -4.04
CA ALA A 686 3.13 -1.04 -2.81
C ALA A 686 2.26 -0.38 -1.72
N PHE A 687 2.32 -0.89 -0.49
CA PHE A 687 1.72 -0.23 0.67
C PHE A 687 2.59 0.97 1.05
N PRO A 688 2.06 2.19 1.12
CA PRO A 688 2.81 3.31 1.65
C PRO A 688 2.92 3.19 3.17
N THR A 689 4.09 3.51 3.72
CA THR A 689 4.28 3.67 5.18
C THR A 689 4.68 5.11 5.47
N SER A 690 4.18 5.69 6.56
CA SER A 690 4.52 7.06 6.93
C SER A 690 5.88 7.12 7.63
N ALA A 691 6.74 8.06 7.23
CA ALA A 691 8.00 8.32 7.93
C ALA A 691 7.79 8.94 9.33
N ASP A 692 6.59 9.49 9.56
CA ASP A 692 6.23 10.20 10.79
C ASP A 692 5.51 9.29 11.81
N SER A 693 5.24 8.01 11.47
CA SER A 693 4.66 7.04 12.42
C SER A 693 5.44 6.89 13.74
N PRO A 694 6.78 7.03 13.80
CA PRO A 694 7.51 7.10 15.08
C PRO A 694 7.12 8.25 16.01
N GLU A 695 6.34 9.22 15.55
CA GLU A 695 5.87 10.35 16.39
C GLU A 695 4.78 9.98 17.40
N HIS A 696 4.30 8.73 17.39
CA HIS A 696 3.45 8.15 18.45
C HIS A 696 4.16 8.01 19.82
N GLY A 697 5.40 8.49 19.93
CA GLY A 697 6.12 8.60 21.20
C GLY A 697 7.26 7.58 21.30
N PRO A 698 8.40 7.94 21.93
CA PRO A 698 9.45 6.98 22.21
C PRO A 698 8.97 5.89 23.19
N GLY A 699 9.18 4.62 22.85
CA GLY A 699 8.86 3.46 23.70
C GLY A 699 7.52 2.77 23.44
N ALA A 700 6.75 3.23 22.44
CA ALA A 700 5.50 2.57 22.02
C ALA A 700 5.78 1.36 21.12
N LEU A 701 4.98 0.29 21.25
CA LEU A 701 5.12 -0.89 20.38
C LEU A 701 4.54 -0.62 18.99
N LEU A 702 5.33 -0.08 18.08
CA LEU A 702 4.84 0.23 16.73
C LEU A 702 4.92 -0.96 15.75
N TYR A 703 3.93 -1.11 14.89
CA TYR A 703 3.91 -2.10 13.80
C TYR A 703 3.00 -1.66 12.64
N GLY A 704 3.19 -2.25 11.46
CA GLY A 704 2.24 -2.09 10.35
C GLY A 704 1.25 -3.26 10.33
N THR A 705 -0.01 -2.99 10.04
CA THR A 705 -1.02 -4.03 9.79
C THR A 705 -1.69 -3.80 8.45
N VAL A 706 -1.96 -4.87 7.72
CA VAL A 706 -2.62 -4.83 6.42
C VAL A 706 -3.77 -5.82 6.40
N VAL A 707 -4.94 -5.34 5.97
CA VAL A 707 -6.10 -6.16 5.61
C VAL A 707 -6.31 -6.07 4.11
N VAL A 708 -6.49 -7.21 3.45
CA VAL A 708 -6.83 -7.30 2.03
C VAL A 708 -8.14 -8.04 1.90
N THR A 709 -9.11 -7.44 1.21
CA THR A 709 -10.40 -8.05 0.89
C THR A 709 -10.55 -8.22 -0.61
N TYR A 710 -11.14 -9.32 -1.06
CA TYR A 710 -11.59 -9.51 -2.44
C TYR A 710 -13.05 -9.92 -2.43
N THR A 711 -13.87 -9.17 -3.16
CA THR A 711 -15.30 -9.45 -3.32
C THR A 711 -15.59 -9.87 -4.76
N ASP A 712 -16.24 -11.02 -4.94
CA ASP A 712 -16.63 -11.53 -6.26
C ASP A 712 -17.80 -10.70 -6.88
N ALA A 713 -18.34 -11.12 -8.02
CA ALA A 713 -19.49 -10.44 -8.66
C ALA A 713 -20.87 -10.93 -8.18
N GLY A 714 -20.90 -11.92 -7.29
CA GLY A 714 -22.02 -12.82 -7.12
C GLY A 714 -22.20 -13.77 -8.32
N TYR A 715 -22.93 -14.84 -8.10
CA TYR A 715 -23.24 -15.83 -9.15
C TYR A 715 -24.62 -16.45 -8.95
N ASN A 716 -25.25 -16.92 -10.04
CA ASN A 716 -26.59 -17.52 -10.02
C ASN A 716 -27.70 -16.70 -9.33
N GLY A 717 -27.58 -15.37 -9.32
CA GLY A 717 -28.55 -14.48 -8.65
C GLY A 717 -28.38 -14.37 -7.13
N LEU A 718 -27.30 -14.92 -6.59
CA LEU A 718 -26.88 -14.77 -5.20
C LEU A 718 -26.00 -13.53 -5.03
N PRO A 719 -25.97 -12.94 -3.82
CA PRO A 719 -25.14 -11.79 -3.55
C PRO A 719 -23.64 -12.11 -3.66
N PRO A 720 -22.79 -11.08 -3.84
CA PRO A 720 -21.35 -11.25 -3.80
C PRO A 720 -20.84 -11.88 -2.52
N ALA A 721 -19.79 -12.69 -2.60
CA ALA A 721 -19.05 -13.21 -1.47
C ALA A 721 -17.65 -12.59 -1.39
N ALA A 722 -17.17 -12.42 -0.16
CA ALA A 722 -15.86 -11.85 0.12
C ALA A 722 -14.89 -12.88 0.68
N ALA A 723 -13.60 -12.69 0.40
CA ALA A 723 -12.49 -13.37 1.03
C ALA A 723 -11.50 -12.35 1.56
N GLU A 724 -10.75 -12.71 2.59
CA GLU A 724 -9.86 -11.80 3.28
C GLU A 724 -8.51 -12.44 3.61
N ALA A 725 -7.45 -11.64 3.63
CA ALA A 725 -6.12 -12.01 4.08
C ALA A 725 -5.50 -10.85 4.86
N THR A 726 -4.75 -11.16 5.93
CA THR A 726 -4.07 -10.16 6.75
C THR A 726 -2.55 -10.36 6.79
N LEU A 727 -1.84 -9.29 7.12
CA LEU A 727 -0.39 -9.24 7.15
C LEU A 727 0.07 -8.26 8.24
N ARG A 728 0.94 -8.70 9.15
CA ARG A 728 1.69 -7.82 10.07
C ARG A 728 3.07 -7.52 9.48
N LEU A 729 3.47 -6.26 9.56
CA LEU A 729 4.78 -5.75 9.18
C LEU A 729 5.48 -5.21 10.44
N ASN A 730 6.76 -5.53 10.61
CA ASN A 730 7.51 -5.15 11.81
C ASN A 730 8.53 -4.04 11.45
N PRO A 731 8.61 -2.92 12.18
CA PRO A 731 9.71 -1.98 11.99
C PRO A 731 11.04 -2.68 12.33
N LYS A 732 12.13 -2.31 11.64
CA LYS A 732 13.43 -2.97 11.82
C LYS A 732 13.99 -2.85 13.24
N THR A 733 13.62 -1.81 13.98
CA THR A 733 13.95 -1.72 15.40
C THR A 733 12.81 -2.32 16.21
N GLN A 734 13.16 -3.26 17.08
CA GLN A 734 12.26 -3.93 18.01
C GLN A 734 12.84 -3.81 19.42
N GLU A 735 12.11 -3.20 20.34
CA GLU A 735 12.53 -3.05 21.73
C GLU A 735 12.24 -4.36 22.51
N ALA A 736 13.13 -4.73 23.43
CA ALA A 736 13.11 -6.03 24.10
C ALA A 736 11.99 -6.15 25.12
N GLU A 737 11.52 -5.02 25.66
CA GLU A 737 10.39 -4.91 26.57
C GLU A 737 9.06 -5.32 25.93
N HIS A 738 8.95 -5.30 24.60
CA HIS A 738 7.72 -5.72 23.91
C HIS A 738 7.70 -7.21 23.52
N ALA A 739 8.78 -7.94 23.76
CA ALA A 739 8.84 -9.36 23.44
C ALA A 739 8.00 -10.19 24.43
N ALA A 740 7.35 -11.24 23.93
CA ALA A 740 6.88 -12.33 24.79
C ALA A 740 8.09 -12.98 25.47
N ARG A 741 7.98 -13.34 26.75
CA ARG A 741 9.18 -13.59 27.56
C ARG A 741 8.99 -14.65 28.64
N GLU A 742 10.05 -15.39 28.94
CA GLU A 742 10.11 -16.34 30.07
C GLU A 742 11.42 -16.15 30.83
N GLY A 743 11.34 -16.02 32.16
CA GLY A 743 12.52 -15.95 33.04
C GLY A 743 13.30 -14.62 32.99
N VAL A 744 12.73 -13.57 32.40
CA VAL A 744 13.33 -12.22 32.29
C VAL A 744 12.37 -11.17 32.84
N LEU A 745 12.89 -10.02 33.25
CA LEU A 745 12.09 -8.93 33.85
C LEU A 745 12.38 -7.58 33.16
N PRO A 746 11.35 -6.83 32.75
CA PRO A 746 11.51 -5.46 32.30
C PRO A 746 11.92 -4.54 33.48
N TYR A 747 12.69 -3.49 33.19
CA TYR A 747 13.06 -2.46 34.15
C TYR A 747 13.28 -1.13 33.42
N ALA A 748 12.99 -0.02 34.12
CA ALA A 748 13.21 1.32 33.60
C ALA A 748 14.72 1.66 33.53
N ASP A 749 15.16 2.15 32.38
CA ASP A 749 16.51 2.64 32.12
C ASP A 749 16.44 3.79 31.10
N THR A 750 16.60 5.02 31.56
CA THR A 750 16.53 6.22 30.69
C THR A 750 17.65 6.31 29.66
N THR A 751 18.64 5.42 29.71
CA THR A 751 19.71 5.32 28.71
C THR A 751 19.47 4.23 27.66
N ALA A 752 18.45 3.39 27.86
CA ALA A 752 17.96 2.44 26.88
C ALA A 752 17.03 3.12 25.86
N SER A 753 16.86 2.49 24.70
CA SER A 753 15.79 2.89 23.75
C SER A 753 14.43 2.77 24.44
N GLY A 754 13.48 3.64 24.12
CA GLY A 754 12.14 3.62 24.73
C GLY A 754 12.07 3.95 26.23
N GLY A 755 13.20 3.99 26.94
CA GLY A 755 13.29 4.23 28.38
C GLY A 755 13.17 2.97 29.24
N ASN A 756 13.06 1.78 28.64
CA ASN A 756 13.04 0.49 29.34
C ASN A 756 14.02 -0.51 28.71
N ALA A 757 14.29 -1.59 29.44
CA ALA A 757 15.08 -2.71 28.98
C ALA A 757 14.65 -4.00 29.71
N VAL A 758 15.13 -5.16 29.26
CA VAL A 758 14.93 -6.43 29.96
C VAL A 758 16.22 -6.94 30.58
N SER A 759 16.11 -7.50 31.78
CA SER A 759 17.22 -8.11 32.52
C SER A 759 16.97 -9.58 32.81
N GLY A 760 18.05 -10.34 33.05
CA GLY A 760 17.97 -11.73 33.46
C GLY A 760 17.92 -12.74 32.32
N LEU A 761 18.20 -12.33 31.08
CA LEU A 761 18.31 -13.24 29.95
C LEU A 761 19.52 -14.16 30.15
N GLY A 762 19.30 -15.37 30.65
CA GLY A 762 20.29 -16.43 30.86
C GLY A 762 19.72 -17.85 30.68
N ALA A 763 20.41 -18.86 31.22
CA ALA A 763 20.11 -20.26 30.94
C ALA A 763 18.64 -20.62 31.25
N GLY A 764 17.90 -21.06 30.22
CA GLY A 764 16.48 -21.44 30.32
C GLY A 764 15.48 -20.30 30.11
N SER A 765 15.93 -19.06 30.00
CA SER A 765 15.08 -17.90 29.70
C SER A 765 15.07 -17.56 28.19
N PHE A 766 14.06 -16.84 27.73
CA PHE A 766 13.98 -16.36 26.35
C PHE A 766 13.19 -15.06 26.19
N LEU A 767 13.44 -14.40 25.06
CA LEU A 767 12.55 -13.42 24.44
C LEU A 767 12.04 -13.99 23.11
N ARG A 768 10.79 -13.71 22.76
CA ARG A 768 10.10 -14.22 21.56
C ARG A 768 9.34 -13.11 20.84
N TRP A 769 9.56 -13.00 19.53
CA TRP A 769 8.75 -12.20 18.61
C TRP A 769 8.02 -13.12 17.63
N ASP A 770 6.76 -12.82 17.39
CA ASP A 770 5.85 -13.63 16.55
C ASP A 770 4.71 -12.74 16.04
N PRO A 771 4.41 -12.70 14.72
CA PRO A 771 5.11 -13.35 13.61
C PRO A 771 6.40 -12.62 13.19
N VAL A 772 7.35 -13.38 12.63
CA VAL A 772 8.60 -12.90 12.05
C VAL A 772 8.82 -13.50 10.66
N ASN A 773 9.35 -12.72 9.72
CA ASN A 773 9.84 -13.19 8.42
C ASN A 773 11.16 -12.49 8.05
N LEU A 774 12.22 -13.28 7.90
CA LEU A 774 13.60 -12.79 7.74
C LEU A 774 14.02 -12.59 6.27
N ALA A 775 13.09 -12.54 5.31
CA ALA A 775 13.41 -12.32 3.90
C ALA A 775 14.21 -11.02 3.69
N ASN A 776 15.25 -11.07 2.84
CA ASN A 776 16.13 -9.96 2.48
C ASN A 776 16.89 -9.28 3.65
N LEU A 777 16.92 -9.90 4.82
CA LEU A 777 17.76 -9.47 5.94
C LEU A 777 19.10 -10.23 5.95
N THR A 778 20.13 -9.60 6.49
CA THR A 778 21.51 -10.14 6.52
C THR A 778 22.06 -10.35 7.94
N GLY A 779 21.41 -9.78 8.94
CA GLY A 779 21.79 -9.88 10.34
C GLY A 779 20.90 -9.01 11.23
N VAL A 780 21.23 -8.95 12.51
CA VAL A 780 20.59 -8.08 13.49
C VAL A 780 21.65 -7.49 14.41
N VAL A 781 21.55 -6.20 14.71
CA VAL A 781 22.35 -5.56 15.75
C VAL A 781 21.59 -5.70 17.06
N VAL A 782 22.17 -6.39 18.02
CA VAL A 782 21.61 -6.53 19.37
C VAL A 782 22.27 -5.51 20.27
N ARG A 783 21.46 -4.67 20.92
CA ARG A 783 21.92 -3.75 21.95
C ARG A 783 21.78 -4.40 23.32
N ALA A 784 22.90 -4.71 23.95
CA ALA A 784 22.94 -5.48 25.20
C ALA A 784 24.05 -5.01 26.14
N THR A 785 23.95 -5.41 27.42
CA THR A 785 25.03 -5.27 28.40
C THR A 785 25.20 -6.56 29.21
N GLY A 786 26.40 -6.76 29.76
CA GLY A 786 26.82 -7.99 30.43
C GLY A 786 28.02 -8.66 29.75
N GLU A 787 28.16 -9.97 29.94
CA GLU A 787 29.19 -10.80 29.30
C GLU A 787 28.57 -12.16 28.95
N GLY A 788 28.71 -12.60 27.70
CA GLY A 788 28.17 -13.89 27.27
C GLY A 788 27.96 -14.00 25.77
N THR A 789 27.07 -14.91 25.37
CA THR A 789 26.64 -15.04 23.97
C THR A 789 25.15 -14.78 23.83
N VAL A 790 24.76 -14.17 22.72
CA VAL A 790 23.36 -14.10 22.30
C VAL A 790 23.16 -15.07 21.15
N ASP A 791 22.11 -15.90 21.26
CA ASP A 791 21.75 -16.92 20.29
C ASP A 791 20.36 -16.63 19.71
N LEU A 792 20.28 -16.58 18.38
CA LEU A 792 19.04 -16.43 17.62
C LEU A 792 18.58 -17.82 17.17
N ARG A 793 17.35 -18.18 17.54
CA ARG A 793 16.75 -19.50 17.32
C ARG A 793 15.39 -19.34 16.65
N TRP A 794 14.94 -20.39 15.96
CA TRP A 794 13.72 -20.35 15.15
C TRP A 794 12.67 -21.31 15.69
N ASN A 795 11.44 -20.82 15.87
CA ASN A 795 10.23 -21.53 16.30
C ASN A 795 10.27 -22.19 17.70
N ALA A 796 11.44 -22.45 18.29
CA ALA A 796 11.57 -22.95 19.65
C ALA A 796 12.84 -22.42 20.34
N ALA A 797 12.76 -22.19 21.66
CA ALA A 797 13.86 -21.68 22.47
C ALA A 797 15.05 -22.67 22.57
N ASP A 798 14.83 -23.96 22.33
CA ASP A 798 15.85 -25.02 22.38
C ASP A 798 16.37 -25.45 21.00
N ALA A 799 15.81 -24.91 19.90
CA ALA A 799 16.25 -25.19 18.53
C ALA A 799 17.69 -24.71 18.29
N ALA A 800 18.45 -25.36 17.41
CA ALA A 800 19.83 -24.93 17.10
C ALA A 800 19.87 -23.46 16.60
N PRO A 801 20.85 -22.65 17.05
CA PRO A 801 20.90 -21.24 16.65
C PRO A 801 21.30 -21.10 15.18
N PHE A 802 20.68 -20.16 14.48
CA PHE A 802 21.03 -19.76 13.11
C PHE A 802 21.89 -18.48 13.06
N GLY A 803 22.05 -17.82 14.21
CA GLY A 803 22.95 -16.70 14.42
C GLY A 803 23.41 -16.67 15.87
N THR A 804 24.71 -16.46 16.08
CA THR A 804 25.31 -16.34 17.43
C THR A 804 26.35 -15.22 17.40
N ALA A 805 26.37 -14.38 18.43
CA ALA A 805 27.46 -13.44 18.66
C ALA A 805 27.86 -13.38 20.14
N THR A 806 29.10 -12.97 20.40
CA THR A 806 29.61 -12.73 21.75
C THR A 806 29.37 -11.28 22.14
N ILE A 807 28.74 -11.06 23.29
CA ILE A 807 28.66 -9.76 23.96
C ILE A 807 29.92 -9.61 24.82
N PRO A 808 30.86 -8.72 24.46
CA PRO A 808 32.11 -8.57 25.20
C PRO A 808 31.88 -7.95 26.59
N ALA A 809 32.66 -8.37 27.57
CA ALA A 809 32.64 -7.77 28.89
C ALA A 809 32.92 -6.25 28.82
N GLY A 810 32.05 -5.43 29.41
CA GLY A 810 32.20 -3.98 29.44
C GLY A 810 31.13 -3.29 30.29
N ALA A 811 31.31 -1.99 30.54
CA ALA A 811 30.31 -1.17 31.23
C ALA A 811 29.36 -0.52 30.20
N GLY A 812 28.05 -0.55 30.46
CA GLY A 812 27.03 0.09 29.65
C GLY A 812 26.57 -0.73 28.43
N TRP A 813 25.69 -0.12 27.62
CA TRP A 813 25.11 -0.71 26.41
C TRP A 813 26.14 -0.88 25.28
N GLN A 814 26.03 -2.00 24.56
CA GLN A 814 26.88 -2.33 23.43
C GLN A 814 26.03 -2.81 22.26
N ASP A 815 26.34 -2.31 21.07
CA ASP A 815 25.70 -2.73 19.82
C ASP A 815 26.56 -3.84 19.17
N VAL A 816 26.02 -5.05 19.10
CA VAL A 816 26.72 -6.24 18.59
C VAL A 816 25.97 -6.82 17.40
N LEU A 817 26.63 -6.86 16.23
CA LEU A 817 26.08 -7.49 15.04
C LEU A 817 26.10 -9.02 15.16
N VAL A 818 24.93 -9.63 15.06
CA VAL A 818 24.72 -11.06 14.85
C VAL A 818 24.45 -11.30 13.36
N PRO A 819 25.43 -11.77 12.57
CA PRO A 819 25.20 -12.09 11.17
C PRO A 819 24.32 -13.34 11.04
N PHE A 820 23.47 -13.37 10.02
CA PHE A 820 22.68 -14.56 9.73
C PHE A 820 23.49 -15.61 8.97
N SER A 821 23.35 -16.88 9.37
CA SER A 821 23.94 -18.02 8.69
C SER A 821 22.87 -19.05 8.38
N GLY A 822 22.43 -19.12 7.12
CA GLY A 822 21.35 -20.02 6.71
C GLY A 822 20.01 -19.65 7.37
N GLN A 823 19.62 -18.38 7.29
CA GLN A 823 18.40 -17.89 7.94
C GLN A 823 17.16 -18.70 7.50
N PRO A 824 16.22 -18.92 8.44
CA PRO A 824 14.92 -19.51 8.12
C PRO A 824 14.17 -18.75 7.02
N THR A 825 13.36 -19.48 6.26
CA THR A 825 12.48 -18.94 5.22
C THR A 825 11.02 -19.02 5.65
N GLY A 826 10.21 -18.06 5.21
CA GLY A 826 8.79 -17.99 5.55
C GLY A 826 8.53 -17.31 6.89
N THR A 827 7.29 -17.42 7.37
CA THR A 827 6.83 -16.85 8.64
C THR A 827 7.01 -17.84 9.78
N GLY A 828 7.42 -17.36 10.95
CA GLY A 828 7.56 -18.14 12.18
C GLY A 828 7.90 -17.24 13.38
N SER A 829 8.42 -17.82 14.45
CA SER A 829 8.78 -17.06 15.66
C SER A 829 10.29 -16.98 15.87
N LEU A 830 10.80 -15.79 16.17
CA LEU A 830 12.19 -15.57 16.55
C LEU A 830 12.34 -15.70 18.06
N TYR A 831 13.23 -16.60 18.49
CA TYR A 831 13.64 -16.72 19.89
C TYR A 831 15.05 -16.15 20.08
N VAL A 832 15.23 -15.35 21.12
CA VAL A 832 16.53 -14.83 21.55
C VAL A 832 16.84 -15.41 22.92
N THR A 833 17.99 -16.06 23.04
CA THR A 833 18.40 -16.80 24.24
C THR A 833 19.85 -16.50 24.59
N SER A 834 20.22 -16.77 25.85
CA SER A 834 21.61 -16.71 26.29
C SER A 834 21.91 -17.82 27.30
N PRO A 835 23.10 -18.42 27.30
CA PRO A 835 23.54 -19.28 28.41
C PRO A 835 24.06 -18.49 29.62
N SER A 836 24.29 -17.18 29.47
CA SER A 836 24.86 -16.28 30.50
C SER A 836 23.86 -15.19 30.85
N GLY A 837 23.96 -14.52 32.00
CA GLY A 837 23.05 -13.43 32.34
C GLY A 837 23.36 -12.15 31.55
N LEU A 838 22.46 -11.73 30.67
CA LEU A 838 22.51 -10.50 29.89
C LEU A 838 21.30 -9.60 30.20
N SER A 839 21.46 -8.31 29.95
CA SER A 839 20.35 -7.38 29.76
C SER A 839 20.30 -6.94 28.30
N LEU A 840 19.11 -6.86 27.73
CA LEU A 840 18.85 -6.46 26.34
C LEU A 840 17.97 -5.21 26.31
N ASP A 841 18.30 -4.30 25.41
CA ASP A 841 17.55 -3.07 25.12
C ASP A 841 16.74 -3.29 23.84
N SER A 842 17.41 -3.54 22.71
CA SER A 842 16.73 -3.60 21.41
C SER A 842 17.44 -4.46 20.38
N LEU A 843 16.71 -4.79 19.32
CA LEU A 843 17.16 -5.48 18.12
C LEU A 843 16.92 -4.60 16.90
N THR A 844 17.98 -4.28 16.16
CA THR A 844 17.89 -3.53 14.89
C THR A 844 18.28 -4.41 13.71
N PHE A 845 17.29 -4.90 12.97
CA PHE A 845 17.47 -5.79 11.83
C PHE A 845 18.16 -5.09 10.65
N GLN A 846 19.06 -5.80 9.97
CA GLN A 846 19.92 -5.27 8.92
C GLN A 846 19.55 -5.85 7.56
N GLY A 847 19.53 -5.01 6.51
CA GLY A 847 19.16 -5.38 5.14
C GLY A 847 17.98 -4.57 4.63
N ALA A 848 17.49 -4.93 3.44
CA ALA A 848 16.36 -4.23 2.81
C ALA A 848 15.02 -4.65 3.44
N GLY A 849 14.88 -5.90 3.87
CA GLY A 849 13.61 -6.42 4.37
C GLY A 849 12.53 -6.41 3.28
N ALA A 850 11.36 -5.86 3.60
CA ALA A 850 10.21 -5.75 2.73
C ALA A 850 10.16 -4.44 1.91
N GLY A 851 11.01 -3.46 2.22
CA GLY A 851 11.07 -2.20 1.45
C GLY A 851 11.43 -2.43 -0.01
N ASP A 852 10.86 -1.63 -0.91
CA ASP A 852 11.13 -1.75 -2.34
C ASP A 852 12.56 -1.29 -2.69
N ALA A 853 13.43 -2.25 -3.01
CA ALA A 853 14.81 -1.99 -3.40
C ALA A 853 15.07 -2.26 -4.90
N THR A 854 14.04 -2.61 -5.68
CA THR A 854 14.22 -3.05 -7.07
C THR A 854 13.80 -1.93 -8.02
N ALA A 855 14.75 -1.41 -8.80
CA ALA A 855 14.45 -0.36 -9.76
C ALA A 855 13.49 -0.81 -10.88
N PRO A 856 12.61 0.09 -11.36
CA PRO A 856 11.69 -0.21 -12.42
C PRO A 856 12.41 -0.43 -13.75
N THR A 857 11.75 -1.12 -14.65
CA THR A 857 12.16 -1.26 -16.05
C THR A 857 11.40 -0.28 -16.92
N VAL A 858 12.05 0.26 -17.95
CA VAL A 858 11.41 1.14 -18.94
C VAL A 858 11.96 0.88 -20.33
N SER A 859 11.08 0.93 -21.32
CA SER A 859 11.41 0.78 -22.73
C SER A 859 10.66 1.82 -23.57
N ALA A 860 11.16 2.07 -24.78
CA ALA A 860 10.59 3.04 -25.71
C ALA A 860 10.33 2.41 -27.08
N THR A 861 9.22 2.82 -27.71
CA THR A 861 8.94 2.61 -29.12
C THR A 861 8.54 3.92 -29.78
N LEU A 862 8.74 4.03 -31.09
CA LEU A 862 8.29 5.18 -31.88
C LEU A 862 7.05 4.81 -32.68
N ASP A 863 6.16 5.78 -32.89
CA ASP A 863 5.07 5.68 -33.85
C ASP A 863 5.09 6.92 -34.78
N PRO A 864 5.36 6.76 -36.09
CA PRO A 864 5.61 5.50 -36.79
C PRO A 864 6.85 4.74 -36.29
N ALA A 865 6.83 3.40 -36.33
CA ALA A 865 7.93 2.56 -35.84
C ALA A 865 9.20 2.63 -36.72
N ALA A 866 9.04 3.05 -37.98
CA ALA A 866 10.14 3.25 -38.92
C ALA A 866 10.00 4.63 -39.60
N PRO A 867 11.12 5.24 -40.01
CA PRO A 867 11.10 6.51 -40.73
C PRO A 867 10.23 6.46 -41.98
N THR A 868 9.35 7.46 -42.12
CA THR A 868 8.39 7.53 -43.23
C THR A 868 8.89 8.35 -44.41
N GLY A 869 9.98 9.08 -44.25
CA GLY A 869 10.62 9.93 -45.25
C GLY A 869 11.89 9.33 -45.85
N VAL A 870 12.23 9.77 -47.06
CA VAL A 870 13.50 9.43 -47.73
C VAL A 870 14.68 9.88 -46.87
N GLY A 871 15.75 9.07 -46.81
CA GLY A 871 16.95 9.38 -46.01
C GLY A 871 16.89 8.92 -44.56
N GLY A 872 15.87 8.15 -44.17
CA GLY A 872 15.75 7.62 -42.81
C GLY A 872 15.23 8.63 -41.79
N VAL A 873 14.50 9.65 -42.25
CA VAL A 873 13.85 10.68 -41.41
C VAL A 873 12.34 10.48 -41.36
N TYR A 874 11.68 11.07 -40.37
CA TYR A 874 10.23 11.09 -40.27
C TYR A 874 9.68 12.33 -40.93
N ASN A 875 8.80 12.16 -41.92
CA ASN A 875 8.17 13.29 -42.64
C ASN A 875 6.78 13.67 -42.09
N ARG A 876 6.54 13.30 -40.84
CA ARG A 876 5.32 13.57 -40.07
C ARG A 876 5.66 13.52 -38.58
N ALA A 877 4.70 13.84 -37.74
CA ALA A 877 4.86 13.75 -36.28
C ALA A 877 5.26 12.33 -35.85
N VAL A 878 6.07 12.26 -34.79
CA VAL A 878 6.53 11.01 -34.16
C VAL A 878 6.06 11.01 -32.72
N ASN A 879 5.37 9.96 -32.31
CA ASN A 879 5.03 9.72 -30.91
C ASN A 879 6.09 8.80 -30.28
N LEU A 880 6.63 9.21 -29.14
CA LEU A 880 7.44 8.36 -28.27
C LEU A 880 6.52 7.66 -27.29
N ASN A 881 6.36 6.35 -27.44
CA ASN A 881 5.56 5.53 -26.53
C ASN A 881 6.49 4.83 -25.53
N LEU A 882 6.26 5.04 -24.24
CA LEU A 882 7.04 4.46 -23.15
C LEU A 882 6.24 3.34 -22.48
N ALA A 883 6.90 2.21 -22.22
CA ALA A 883 6.36 1.11 -21.44
C ALA A 883 7.27 0.89 -20.23
N ALA A 884 6.71 1.06 -19.03
CA ALA A 884 7.41 0.87 -17.76
C ALA A 884 6.70 -0.22 -16.93
N ALA A 885 7.48 -1.00 -16.19
CA ALA A 885 6.98 -2.05 -15.31
C ALA A 885 7.89 -2.20 -14.09
N ASP A 886 7.29 -2.54 -12.97
CA ASP A 886 7.93 -2.63 -11.66
C ASP A 886 7.34 -3.78 -10.84
N ASN A 887 8.06 -4.25 -9.81
CA ASN A 887 7.57 -5.24 -8.84
C ASN A 887 6.73 -4.61 -7.73
N GLY A 888 6.79 -3.29 -7.55
CA GLY A 888 5.89 -2.46 -6.76
C GLY A 888 5.07 -1.50 -7.65
N ALA A 889 4.79 -0.31 -7.13
CA ALA A 889 4.06 0.73 -7.84
C ALA A 889 5.02 1.76 -8.48
N LEU A 890 4.70 2.22 -9.70
CA LEU A 890 5.44 3.29 -10.38
C LEU A 890 5.08 4.67 -9.82
N ALA A 891 6.07 5.46 -9.41
CA ALA A 891 5.87 6.87 -9.01
C ALA A 891 5.87 7.83 -10.20
N SER A 892 6.76 7.64 -11.18
CA SER A 892 6.79 8.49 -12.37
C SER A 892 7.43 7.82 -13.58
N VAL A 893 7.00 8.23 -14.77
CA VAL A 893 7.69 7.96 -16.04
C VAL A 893 8.07 9.31 -16.63
N GLN A 894 9.35 9.49 -16.95
CA GLN A 894 9.90 10.79 -17.33
C GLN A 894 10.68 10.71 -18.64
N TYR A 895 10.75 11.83 -19.35
CA TYR A 895 11.63 12.01 -20.49
C TYR A 895 12.43 13.31 -20.40
N SER A 896 13.57 13.36 -21.08
CA SER A 896 14.43 14.53 -21.19
C SER A 896 14.84 14.76 -22.65
N VAL A 897 14.85 16.02 -23.07
CA VAL A 897 15.28 16.46 -24.41
C VAL A 897 16.58 17.27 -24.38
N ASP A 898 17.18 17.42 -23.21
CA ASP A 898 18.38 18.23 -22.94
C ASP A 898 19.47 17.42 -22.23
N ASN A 899 19.56 16.14 -22.60
CA ASN A 899 20.56 15.19 -22.11
C ASN A 899 20.54 15.02 -20.58
N GLY A 900 19.34 14.96 -20.00
CA GLY A 900 19.12 14.66 -18.59
C GLY A 900 19.25 15.86 -17.66
N THR A 901 19.37 17.08 -18.20
CA THR A 901 19.45 18.32 -17.41
C THR A 901 18.09 18.64 -16.79
N THR A 902 17.01 18.47 -17.55
CA THR A 902 15.63 18.57 -17.07
C THR A 902 14.83 17.32 -17.43
N TRP A 903 13.94 16.91 -16.52
CA TRP A 903 13.09 15.74 -16.67
C TRP A 903 11.62 16.14 -16.59
N THR A 904 10.86 15.78 -17.62
CA THR A 904 9.42 16.05 -17.71
C THR A 904 8.65 14.76 -17.45
N THR A 905 7.74 14.78 -16.48
CA THR A 905 6.85 13.64 -16.19
C THR A 905 5.80 13.48 -17.30
N VAL A 906 5.68 12.27 -17.82
CA VAL A 906 4.66 11.86 -18.79
C VAL A 906 3.43 11.40 -18.04
N ARG A 907 2.29 12.07 -18.23
CA ARG A 907 1.01 11.61 -17.68
C ARG A 907 0.45 10.50 -18.55
N ALA A 908 0.07 9.38 -17.94
CA ALA A 908 -0.59 8.29 -18.66
C ALA A 908 -1.97 8.74 -19.14
N ALA A 909 -2.31 8.45 -20.39
CA ALA A 909 -3.67 8.57 -20.92
C ALA A 909 -4.17 7.17 -21.28
N ASN A 910 -5.25 6.71 -20.65
CA ASN A 910 -5.77 5.34 -20.79
C ASN A 910 -4.70 4.25 -20.56
N GLY A 911 -3.82 4.46 -19.58
CA GLY A 911 -2.74 3.52 -19.23
C GLY A 911 -1.52 3.55 -20.16
N ALA A 912 -1.47 4.45 -21.15
CA ALA A 912 -0.33 4.59 -22.05
C ALA A 912 0.46 5.89 -21.80
N TYR A 913 1.79 5.79 -21.76
CA TYR A 913 2.70 6.93 -21.70
C TYR A 913 3.15 7.29 -23.12
N SER A 914 2.68 8.42 -23.65
CA SER A 914 3.01 8.84 -25.02
C SER A 914 3.35 10.33 -25.09
N VAL A 915 4.41 10.67 -25.83
CA VAL A 915 4.90 12.04 -25.99
C VAL A 915 4.99 12.38 -27.49
N PRO A 916 4.20 13.37 -27.98
CA PRO A 916 4.22 13.74 -29.39
C PRO A 916 5.34 14.74 -29.72
N PHE A 917 6.07 14.47 -30.81
CA PHE A 917 7.05 15.39 -31.41
C PHE A 917 6.59 15.78 -32.81
N THR A 918 6.32 17.07 -33.03
CA THR A 918 5.62 17.58 -34.23
C THR A 918 6.43 18.58 -35.05
N THR A 919 7.68 18.86 -34.68
CA THR A 919 8.52 19.90 -35.30
C THR A 919 9.79 19.32 -35.87
N ASP A 920 10.29 19.96 -36.95
CA ASP A 920 11.55 19.57 -37.59
C ASP A 920 12.74 19.58 -36.63
N GLY A 921 13.71 18.72 -36.92
CA GLY A 921 15.01 18.68 -36.24
C GLY A 921 15.40 17.30 -35.75
N ALA A 922 16.70 17.14 -35.50
CA ALA A 922 17.25 15.97 -34.83
C ALA A 922 16.92 16.02 -33.35
N ARG A 923 16.42 14.90 -32.82
CA ARG A 923 16.04 14.73 -31.41
C ARG A 923 16.84 13.56 -30.84
N THR A 924 17.38 13.78 -29.65
CA THR A 924 17.82 12.70 -28.76
C THR A 924 17.03 12.84 -27.49
N VAL A 925 16.23 11.83 -27.19
CA VAL A 925 15.33 11.82 -26.05
C VAL A 925 15.80 10.74 -25.09
N GLN A 926 16.08 11.14 -23.86
CA GLN A 926 16.32 10.21 -22.76
C GLN A 926 15.02 9.93 -22.03
N TYR A 927 14.88 8.74 -21.46
CA TYR A 927 13.69 8.35 -20.70
C TYR A 927 14.09 7.49 -19.50
N ARG A 928 13.32 7.59 -18.42
CA ARG A 928 13.48 6.81 -17.20
C ARG A 928 12.14 6.59 -16.51
N ALA A 929 12.07 5.59 -15.64
CA ALA A 929 10.98 5.40 -14.69
C ALA A 929 11.51 5.46 -13.26
N THR A 930 10.66 5.86 -12.32
CA THR A 930 10.93 5.83 -10.89
C THR A 930 9.77 5.13 -10.20
N ASP A 931 10.06 4.20 -9.32
CA ASP A 931 9.05 3.52 -8.50
C ASP A 931 8.71 4.32 -7.24
N THR A 932 7.76 3.82 -6.47
CA THR A 932 7.29 4.39 -5.21
C THR A 932 8.30 4.21 -4.07
N GLY A 933 9.24 3.26 -4.16
CA GLY A 933 10.41 3.15 -3.29
C GLY A 933 11.51 4.17 -3.61
N GLY A 934 11.35 4.98 -4.66
CA GLY A 934 12.32 5.97 -5.11
C GLY A 934 13.45 5.41 -5.96
N ASN A 935 13.44 4.12 -6.30
CA ASN A 935 14.45 3.56 -7.19
C ASN A 935 14.19 4.03 -8.63
N VAL A 936 15.27 4.31 -9.36
CA VAL A 936 15.22 4.87 -10.71
C VAL A 936 15.76 3.85 -11.71
N SER A 937 15.02 3.61 -12.79
CA SER A 937 15.46 2.76 -13.89
C SER A 937 16.78 3.25 -14.48
N ALA A 938 17.49 2.36 -15.17
CA ALA A 938 18.52 2.80 -16.09
C ALA A 938 17.93 3.79 -17.12
N VAL A 939 18.68 4.85 -17.44
CA VAL A 939 18.26 5.85 -18.43
C VAL A 939 18.34 5.25 -19.83
N GLY A 940 17.19 5.10 -20.48
CA GLY A 940 17.10 4.74 -21.89
C GLY A 940 17.32 5.96 -22.78
N THR A 941 17.71 5.73 -24.03
CA THR A 941 17.88 6.80 -25.04
C THR A 941 17.30 6.37 -26.38
N VAL A 942 16.62 7.28 -27.07
CA VAL A 942 16.15 7.12 -28.45
C VAL A 942 16.48 8.36 -29.26
N SER A 943 16.93 8.18 -30.50
CA SER A 943 17.23 9.28 -31.43
C SER A 943 16.45 9.12 -32.72
N PHE A 944 15.89 10.22 -33.20
CA PHE A 944 15.20 10.31 -34.48
C PHE A 944 15.30 11.72 -35.05
N THR A 945 15.05 11.88 -36.34
CA THR A 945 15.02 13.19 -37.01
C THR A 945 13.67 13.36 -37.69
N ILE A 946 13.01 14.49 -37.43
CA ILE A 946 11.81 14.91 -38.17
C ILE A 946 12.25 15.90 -39.24
N ASP A 947 11.84 15.63 -40.47
CA ASP A 947 11.93 16.52 -41.63
C ASP A 947 10.61 16.43 -42.38
N LEU A 948 9.67 17.31 -42.03
CA LEU A 948 8.32 17.37 -42.57
C LEU A 948 8.30 17.69 -44.07
N ALA A 949 9.41 18.21 -44.63
CA ALA A 949 9.54 18.46 -46.06
C ALA A 949 10.02 17.22 -46.85
N ALA A 950 10.48 16.16 -46.19
CA ALA A 950 10.97 14.97 -46.85
C ALA A 950 9.85 14.20 -47.58
N ALA A 951 10.13 13.75 -48.80
CA ALA A 951 9.21 12.91 -49.56
C ALA A 951 9.00 11.55 -48.88
N ASN A 952 7.85 10.89 -49.12
CA ASN A 952 7.57 9.57 -48.58
C ASN A 952 8.63 8.54 -49.03
N ALA A 953 9.04 7.66 -48.11
CA ALA A 953 9.93 6.54 -48.42
C ALA A 953 9.23 5.53 -49.37
N PRO A 954 9.95 4.92 -50.32
CA PRO A 954 9.38 3.92 -51.22
C PRO A 954 8.94 2.65 -50.49
N THR A 955 7.75 2.14 -50.84
CA THR A 955 7.11 1.02 -50.12
C THR A 955 7.06 -0.28 -50.92
N VAL A 956 7.29 -0.25 -52.24
CA VAL A 956 7.16 -1.43 -53.11
C VAL A 956 8.51 -2.13 -53.28
N ASP A 957 8.58 -3.43 -53.02
CA ASP A 957 9.81 -4.20 -53.24
C ASP A 957 10.15 -4.29 -54.73
N SER A 958 11.45 -4.22 -55.05
CA SER A 958 11.96 -4.46 -56.40
C SER A 958 12.92 -5.65 -56.43
N THR A 959 13.05 -6.28 -57.60
CA THR A 959 14.01 -7.35 -57.87
C THR A 959 14.93 -6.93 -59.01
N THR A 960 16.23 -6.91 -58.75
CA THR A 960 17.25 -6.66 -59.77
C THR A 960 17.84 -7.98 -60.26
N THR A 961 17.84 -8.19 -61.57
CA THR A 961 18.47 -9.34 -62.23
C THR A 961 19.50 -8.87 -63.25
N VAL A 962 20.55 -9.66 -63.46
CA VAL A 962 21.62 -9.35 -64.40
C VAL A 962 21.74 -10.50 -65.38
N ALA A 963 21.61 -10.21 -66.67
CA ALA A 963 21.79 -11.16 -67.76
C ALA A 963 23.00 -10.75 -68.59
N LEU A 964 23.95 -11.66 -68.81
CA LEU A 964 25.12 -11.41 -69.63
C LEU A 964 24.80 -11.73 -71.10
N GLY A 965 25.31 -10.92 -72.04
CA GLY A 965 25.15 -11.17 -73.47
C GLY A 965 25.74 -12.51 -73.92
N ALA A 966 26.76 -12.99 -73.21
CA ALA A 966 27.27 -14.36 -73.29
C ALA A 966 27.87 -14.77 -71.93
N PRO A 967 27.73 -16.03 -71.48
CA PRO A 967 28.30 -16.50 -70.21
C PRO A 967 29.82 -16.69 -70.26
N ARG A 968 30.40 -16.71 -71.47
CA ARG A 968 31.84 -16.79 -71.69
C ARG A 968 32.24 -15.90 -72.85
N VAL A 969 33.28 -15.10 -72.67
CA VAL A 969 33.93 -14.29 -73.72
C VAL A 969 35.43 -14.63 -73.77
N THR A 970 36.11 -14.24 -74.83
CA THR A 970 37.57 -14.36 -74.95
C THR A 970 38.20 -13.00 -74.60
N PHE A 971 39.36 -12.98 -73.94
CA PHE A 971 40.09 -11.76 -73.60
C PHE A 971 40.18 -10.79 -74.80
N GLY A 972 39.82 -9.52 -74.61
CA GLY A 972 39.76 -8.51 -75.68
C GLY A 972 38.46 -8.47 -76.50
N ALA A 973 37.56 -9.44 -76.36
CA ALA A 973 36.26 -9.43 -77.05
C ALA A 973 35.24 -8.51 -76.35
N PRO A 974 34.33 -7.83 -77.08
CA PRO A 974 33.28 -7.03 -76.48
C PRO A 974 32.30 -7.91 -75.67
N GLY A 975 31.95 -7.46 -74.48
CA GLY A 975 30.90 -8.07 -73.64
C GLY A 975 29.86 -7.03 -73.21
N SER A 976 28.68 -7.49 -72.77
CA SER A 976 27.66 -6.62 -72.18
C SER A 976 26.88 -7.34 -71.10
N ALA A 977 26.33 -6.58 -70.16
CA ALA A 977 25.42 -7.02 -69.12
C ALA A 977 24.13 -6.20 -69.20
N THR A 978 23.00 -6.87 -69.35
CA THR A 978 21.68 -6.26 -69.26
C THR A 978 21.13 -6.44 -67.86
N VAL A 979 20.92 -5.34 -67.15
CA VAL A 979 20.30 -5.28 -65.84
C VAL A 979 18.80 -5.05 -66.03
N THR A 980 17.97 -5.87 -65.40
CA THR A 980 16.50 -5.70 -65.38
C THR A 980 16.04 -5.54 -63.94
N VAL A 981 15.29 -4.47 -63.66
CA VAL A 981 14.66 -4.22 -62.37
C VAL A 981 13.15 -4.30 -62.54
N SER A 982 12.51 -5.15 -61.74
CA SER A 982 11.06 -5.35 -61.73
C SER A 982 10.47 -5.10 -60.35
N GLY A 983 9.21 -4.67 -60.29
CA GLY A 983 8.45 -4.54 -59.04
C GLY A 983 6.96 -4.80 -59.31
N GLN A 984 6.22 -5.24 -58.29
CA GLN A 984 4.78 -5.48 -58.42
C GLN A 984 4.04 -4.16 -58.74
N GLY A 985 3.15 -4.17 -59.73
CA GLY A 985 2.26 -3.03 -60.01
C GLY A 985 2.85 -1.86 -60.80
N GLY A 986 4.09 -1.95 -61.33
CA GLY A 986 4.67 -0.91 -62.17
C GLY A 986 6.07 -1.23 -62.69
N THR A 987 6.67 -0.27 -63.40
CA THR A 987 8.02 -0.41 -63.99
C THR A 987 9.00 0.52 -63.27
N PRO A 988 9.98 -0.02 -62.53
CA PRO A 988 10.99 0.79 -61.83
C PRO A 988 11.79 1.69 -62.78
N GLY A 989 11.98 2.95 -62.39
CA GLY A 989 12.82 3.94 -63.08
C GLY A 989 14.09 4.26 -62.28
N GLY A 990 14.96 5.14 -62.78
CA GLY A 990 16.20 5.55 -62.08
C GLY A 990 17.45 4.87 -62.64
N GLU A 991 18.55 4.86 -61.86
CA GLU A 991 19.85 4.35 -62.32
C GLU A 991 20.19 2.98 -61.71
N VAL A 992 20.95 2.19 -62.47
CA VAL A 992 21.63 0.98 -61.99
C VAL A 992 23.13 1.11 -62.20
N VAL A 993 23.89 0.59 -61.24
CA VAL A 993 25.35 0.58 -61.27
C VAL A 993 25.84 -0.86 -61.21
N LEU A 994 26.74 -1.23 -62.12
CA LEU A 994 27.36 -2.56 -62.19
C LEU A 994 28.76 -2.50 -61.58
N TYR A 995 29.00 -3.36 -60.59
CA TYR A 995 30.26 -3.46 -59.88
C TYR A 995 30.94 -4.81 -60.11
N GLU A 996 32.26 -4.83 -60.05
CA GLU A 996 33.07 -6.01 -59.78
C GLU A 996 33.85 -5.77 -58.47
N GLY A 997 33.52 -6.52 -57.42
CA GLY A 997 33.91 -6.14 -56.06
C GLY A 997 33.33 -4.75 -55.71
N ASP A 998 34.20 -3.83 -55.29
CA ASP A 998 33.85 -2.43 -55.02
C ASP A 998 34.13 -1.49 -56.21
N THR A 999 34.66 -2.02 -57.32
CA THR A 999 35.01 -1.22 -58.51
C THR A 999 33.81 -1.08 -59.42
N GLU A 1000 33.43 0.17 -59.74
CA GLU A 1000 32.37 0.44 -60.71
C GLU A 1000 32.85 0.12 -62.13
N ILE A 1001 32.14 -0.79 -62.79
CA ILE A 1001 32.37 -1.19 -64.18
C ILE A 1001 31.60 -0.29 -65.14
N GLY A 1002 30.42 0.17 -64.72
CA GLY A 1002 29.64 1.15 -65.45
C GLY A 1002 28.27 1.41 -64.82
N ARG A 1003 27.63 2.49 -65.27
CA ARG A 1003 26.29 2.91 -64.84
C ARG A 1003 25.41 3.23 -66.03
N SER A 1004 24.11 3.04 -65.87
CA SER A 1004 23.13 3.43 -66.89
C SER A 1004 21.76 3.66 -66.25
N ALA A 1005 21.01 4.60 -66.81
CA ALA A 1005 19.60 4.78 -66.50
C ALA A 1005 18.77 3.57 -67.01
N LEU A 1006 17.70 3.25 -66.29
CA LEU A 1006 16.70 2.26 -66.67
C LEU A 1006 15.71 2.88 -67.66
N GLU A 1007 15.57 2.25 -68.82
CA GLU A 1007 14.49 2.50 -69.77
C GLU A 1007 13.56 1.29 -69.80
N GLY A 1008 12.29 1.47 -69.43
CA GLY A 1008 11.34 0.36 -69.32
C GLY A 1008 11.76 -0.73 -68.33
N GLY A 1009 12.43 -0.35 -67.24
CA GLY A 1009 12.93 -1.27 -66.21
C GLY A 1009 14.20 -2.03 -66.61
N LYS A 1010 14.88 -1.63 -67.70
CA LYS A 1010 16.11 -2.29 -68.17
C LYS A 1010 17.21 -1.30 -68.51
N ALA A 1011 18.45 -1.72 -68.31
CA ALA A 1011 19.64 -1.00 -68.73
C ALA A 1011 20.67 -2.00 -69.28
N THR A 1012 21.43 -1.62 -70.31
CA THR A 1012 22.53 -2.45 -70.84
C THR A 1012 23.85 -1.72 -70.68
N ILE A 1013 24.79 -2.35 -69.97
CA ILE A 1013 26.11 -1.81 -69.65
C ILE A 1013 27.16 -2.64 -70.42
N ALA A 1014 28.04 -1.97 -71.14
CA ALA A 1014 29.16 -2.62 -71.84
C ALA A 1014 30.23 -3.05 -70.83
N LEU A 1015 30.77 -4.25 -70.99
CA LEU A 1015 31.85 -4.77 -70.15
C LEU A 1015 33.21 -4.41 -70.74
N PRO A 1016 34.21 -4.03 -69.92
CA PRO A 1016 35.54 -3.69 -70.39
C PRO A 1016 36.20 -4.85 -71.15
N GLN A 1017 36.79 -4.55 -72.30
CA GLN A 1017 37.56 -5.55 -73.07
C GLN A 1017 38.90 -5.92 -72.39
N THR A 1018 39.29 -5.16 -71.37
CA THR A 1018 40.49 -5.36 -70.56
C THR A 1018 40.32 -6.34 -69.41
N LEU A 1019 39.12 -6.91 -69.20
CA LEU A 1019 38.90 -7.93 -68.18
C LEU A 1019 39.83 -9.12 -68.43
N GLU A 1020 40.66 -9.45 -67.44
CA GLU A 1020 41.65 -10.51 -67.55
C GLU A 1020 41.01 -11.89 -67.72
N ALA A 1021 41.77 -12.88 -68.19
CA ALA A 1021 41.25 -14.24 -68.32
C ALA A 1021 41.01 -14.85 -66.93
N GLY A 1022 39.76 -15.15 -66.60
CA GLY A 1022 39.36 -15.57 -65.27
C GLY A 1022 37.85 -15.67 -65.12
N THR A 1023 37.40 -15.84 -63.88
CA THR A 1023 35.97 -15.79 -63.54
C THR A 1023 35.68 -14.46 -62.85
N HIS A 1024 34.78 -13.67 -63.43
CA HIS A 1024 34.38 -12.36 -62.96
C HIS A 1024 32.95 -12.45 -62.42
N THR A 1025 32.70 -11.88 -61.24
CA THR A 1025 31.36 -11.81 -60.66
C THR A 1025 30.93 -10.36 -60.60
N PHE A 1026 29.89 -10.01 -61.34
CA PHE A 1026 29.33 -8.67 -61.36
C PHE A 1026 28.12 -8.58 -60.44
N ARG A 1027 28.00 -7.47 -59.70
CA ARG A 1027 26.84 -7.09 -58.90
C ARG A 1027 26.21 -5.83 -59.49
N ALA A 1028 24.98 -5.91 -59.99
CA ALA A 1028 24.19 -4.72 -60.29
C ALA A 1028 23.44 -4.27 -59.04
N ALA A 1029 23.52 -2.99 -58.72
CA ALA A 1029 22.79 -2.36 -57.64
C ALA A 1029 21.82 -1.30 -58.19
N TYR A 1030 20.57 -1.37 -57.74
CA TYR A 1030 19.52 -0.40 -57.99
C TYR A 1030 19.28 0.43 -56.72
N GLY A 1031 19.31 1.76 -56.84
CA GLY A 1031 19.39 2.70 -55.71
C GLY A 1031 18.08 3.10 -55.03
N ALA A 1032 16.94 2.45 -55.37
CA ALA A 1032 15.57 2.88 -55.07
C ALA A 1032 15.12 4.12 -55.86
N ASP A 1033 13.81 4.26 -56.07
CA ASP A 1033 13.16 5.47 -56.59
C ASP A 1033 12.02 5.94 -55.65
N GLY A 1034 11.15 6.84 -56.10
CA GLY A 1034 10.03 7.35 -55.29
C GLY A 1034 8.94 6.31 -54.98
N THR A 1035 8.99 5.12 -55.58
CA THR A 1035 7.99 4.04 -55.43
C THR A 1035 8.62 2.70 -55.04
N PHE A 1036 9.76 2.34 -55.64
CA PHE A 1036 10.40 1.04 -55.52
C PHE A 1036 11.65 1.07 -54.63
N LYS A 1037 11.78 0.11 -53.71
CA LYS A 1037 12.94 -0.05 -52.82
C LYS A 1037 14.20 -0.45 -53.60
N ALA A 1038 15.36 -0.23 -52.99
CA ALA A 1038 16.65 -0.66 -53.53
C ALA A 1038 16.74 -2.18 -53.62
N SER A 1039 17.41 -2.70 -54.64
CA SER A 1039 17.65 -4.14 -54.82
C SER A 1039 18.95 -4.39 -55.58
N ALA A 1040 19.43 -5.63 -55.56
CA ALA A 1040 20.66 -5.99 -56.24
C ALA A 1040 20.58 -7.40 -56.84
N GLY A 1041 21.34 -7.64 -57.90
CA GLY A 1041 21.45 -8.93 -58.56
C GLY A 1041 22.88 -9.19 -59.01
N THR A 1042 23.27 -10.46 -59.11
CA THR A 1042 24.63 -10.84 -59.51
C THR A 1042 24.65 -11.74 -60.75
N ALA A 1043 25.67 -11.61 -61.58
CA ALA A 1043 25.94 -12.53 -62.69
C ALA A 1043 27.43 -12.86 -62.79
N ARG A 1044 27.73 -14.07 -63.27
CA ARG A 1044 29.11 -14.57 -63.38
C ARG A 1044 29.52 -14.74 -64.84
N LEU A 1045 30.60 -14.09 -65.24
CA LEU A 1045 31.22 -14.17 -66.56
C LEU A 1045 32.53 -14.98 -66.50
N ILE A 1046 32.78 -15.83 -67.48
CA ILE A 1046 34.09 -16.45 -67.67
C ILE A 1046 34.81 -15.78 -68.85
N VAL A 1047 35.98 -15.22 -68.63
CA VAL A 1047 36.85 -14.72 -69.70
C VAL A 1047 37.91 -15.78 -70.00
N SER A 1048 37.86 -16.37 -71.19
CA SER A 1048 38.85 -17.32 -71.68
C SER A 1048 40.09 -16.60 -72.22
N LYS A 1049 41.26 -17.24 -72.13
CA LYS A 1049 42.48 -16.74 -72.77
C LYS A 1049 42.31 -16.62 -74.28
N ALA A 1050 42.84 -15.56 -74.87
CA ALA A 1050 42.92 -15.39 -76.32
C ALA A 1050 44.10 -16.15 -76.91
N ASP A 1051 43.99 -16.67 -78.13
CA ASP A 1051 45.15 -17.25 -78.80
C ASP A 1051 46.10 -16.15 -79.27
N SER A 1052 47.41 -16.35 -79.10
CA SER A 1052 48.39 -15.43 -79.68
C SER A 1052 48.53 -15.68 -81.19
N VAL A 1053 48.54 -14.62 -81.98
CA VAL A 1053 48.85 -14.59 -83.41
C VAL A 1053 50.25 -13.99 -83.55
N LEU A 1054 51.19 -14.76 -84.07
CA LEU A 1054 52.61 -14.39 -84.12
C LEU A 1054 53.11 -14.25 -85.56
N THR A 1055 53.58 -13.06 -85.92
CA THR A 1055 54.33 -12.83 -87.15
C THR A 1055 55.79 -12.57 -86.81
N ALA A 1056 56.69 -13.24 -87.52
CA ALA A 1056 58.13 -13.09 -87.31
C ALA A 1056 58.84 -13.02 -88.66
N THR A 1057 59.86 -12.18 -88.76
CA THR A 1057 60.71 -12.06 -89.96
C THR A 1057 62.17 -11.97 -89.54
N VAL A 1058 63.09 -12.39 -90.41
CA VAL A 1058 64.53 -12.31 -90.14
C VAL A 1058 65.26 -11.58 -91.28
N SER A 1059 66.07 -10.58 -90.93
CA SER A 1059 66.78 -9.72 -91.90
C SER A 1059 68.15 -9.25 -91.37
N PRO A 1060 69.19 -9.12 -92.21
CA PRO A 1060 69.24 -9.56 -93.61
C PRO A 1060 69.22 -11.09 -93.71
N ASN A 1061 68.66 -11.64 -94.79
CA ASN A 1061 68.67 -13.06 -95.10
C ASN A 1061 68.70 -13.25 -96.63
N PRO A 1062 69.84 -13.68 -97.22
CA PRO A 1062 71.01 -14.26 -96.56
C PRO A 1062 71.91 -13.24 -95.84
N VAL A 1063 72.60 -13.68 -94.78
CA VAL A 1063 73.53 -12.87 -93.95
C VAL A 1063 74.95 -12.95 -94.52
N LYS A 1064 75.67 -11.81 -94.57
CA LYS A 1064 77.08 -11.73 -94.97
C LYS A 1064 78.02 -12.26 -93.86
N PRO A 1065 79.21 -12.81 -94.19
CA PRO A 1065 80.17 -13.30 -93.20
C PRO A 1065 80.54 -12.22 -92.16
N GLY A 1066 80.44 -12.55 -90.87
CA GLY A 1066 80.79 -11.66 -89.76
C GLY A 1066 79.74 -10.62 -89.33
N ALA A 1067 78.56 -10.61 -89.97
CA ALA A 1067 77.41 -9.76 -89.61
C ALA A 1067 76.35 -10.55 -88.80
N SER A 1068 75.52 -9.82 -88.05
CA SER A 1068 74.36 -10.38 -87.32
C SER A 1068 73.07 -10.14 -88.09
N ALA A 1069 72.09 -11.04 -87.97
CA ALA A 1069 70.71 -10.81 -88.42
C ALA A 1069 69.83 -10.41 -87.23
N GLN A 1070 68.71 -9.76 -87.50
CA GLN A 1070 67.69 -9.43 -86.52
C GLN A 1070 66.39 -10.15 -86.84
N VAL A 1071 65.74 -10.65 -85.80
CA VAL A 1071 64.40 -11.24 -85.87
C VAL A 1071 63.40 -10.22 -85.35
N SER A 1072 62.60 -9.65 -86.24
CA SER A 1072 61.50 -8.76 -85.87
C SER A 1072 60.24 -9.58 -85.67
N VAL A 1073 59.61 -9.43 -84.52
CA VAL A 1073 58.44 -10.20 -84.10
C VAL A 1073 57.33 -9.24 -83.71
N GLU A 1074 56.12 -9.54 -84.17
CA GLU A 1074 54.89 -8.89 -83.76
C GLU A 1074 53.92 -9.97 -83.27
N ALA A 1075 53.40 -9.80 -82.07
CA ALA A 1075 52.41 -10.67 -81.46
C ALA A 1075 51.15 -9.87 -81.18
N THR A 1076 50.02 -10.36 -81.69
CA THR A 1076 48.68 -9.88 -81.36
C THR A 1076 47.85 -11.02 -80.81
N THR A 1077 46.70 -10.74 -80.24
CA THR A 1077 45.72 -11.77 -79.85
C THR A 1077 44.74 -12.03 -80.98
N SER A 1078 44.05 -13.18 -80.94
CA SER A 1078 42.98 -13.50 -81.88
C SER A 1078 41.80 -12.52 -81.87
N THR A 1079 41.72 -11.66 -80.84
CA THR A 1079 40.74 -10.57 -80.69
C THR A 1079 41.29 -9.20 -81.09
N GLY A 1080 42.54 -9.11 -81.54
CA GLY A 1080 43.17 -7.90 -82.05
C GLY A 1080 43.86 -7.02 -81.02
N VAL A 1081 43.89 -7.42 -79.74
CA VAL A 1081 44.68 -6.75 -78.69
C VAL A 1081 46.17 -7.05 -78.88
N ALA A 1082 47.04 -6.05 -78.69
CA ALA A 1082 48.49 -6.25 -78.73
C ALA A 1082 48.95 -7.30 -77.71
N GLY A 1083 49.81 -8.22 -78.12
CA GLY A 1083 50.36 -9.26 -77.25
C GLY A 1083 51.38 -8.67 -76.28
N THR A 1084 51.40 -9.15 -75.04
CA THR A 1084 52.36 -8.74 -74.02
C THR A 1084 53.20 -9.93 -73.57
N GLY A 1085 54.38 -9.67 -73.01
CA GLY A 1085 55.24 -10.74 -72.46
C GLY A 1085 56.44 -11.07 -73.33
N GLN A 1086 56.96 -12.28 -73.18
CA GLN A 1086 58.27 -12.67 -73.72
C GLN A 1086 58.17 -13.54 -74.97
N VAL A 1087 58.99 -13.20 -75.94
CA VAL A 1087 59.28 -13.99 -77.15
C VAL A 1087 60.66 -14.64 -77.01
N THR A 1088 60.73 -15.93 -77.29
CA THR A 1088 62.00 -16.68 -77.37
C THR A 1088 62.32 -17.01 -78.82
N VAL A 1089 63.55 -16.73 -79.26
CA VAL A 1089 64.08 -17.10 -80.58
C VAL A 1089 65.13 -18.18 -80.39
N MET A 1090 64.79 -19.42 -80.78
CA MET A 1090 65.70 -20.56 -80.75
C MET A 1090 66.28 -20.81 -82.15
N VAL A 1091 67.59 -20.77 -82.28
CA VAL A 1091 68.31 -20.98 -83.54
C VAL A 1091 68.93 -22.38 -83.56
N LYS A 1092 68.66 -23.17 -84.61
CA LYS A 1092 69.18 -24.54 -84.77
C LYS A 1092 69.96 -24.73 -86.07
N ARG A 1093 71.04 -25.53 -86.01
CA ARG A 1093 71.79 -26.07 -87.16
C ARG A 1093 71.91 -27.58 -87.01
N ASN A 1094 71.55 -28.34 -88.04
CA ASN A 1094 71.63 -29.81 -88.04
C ASN A 1094 71.12 -30.44 -86.73
N LEU A 1095 69.91 -30.03 -86.32
CA LEU A 1095 69.19 -30.43 -85.10
C LEU A 1095 69.75 -29.92 -83.75
N SER A 1096 70.97 -29.38 -83.71
CA SER A 1096 71.55 -28.79 -82.49
C SER A 1096 71.14 -27.32 -82.31
N THR A 1097 70.76 -26.93 -81.09
CA THR A 1097 70.52 -25.52 -80.74
C THR A 1097 71.85 -24.79 -80.62
N VAL A 1098 72.01 -23.71 -81.38
CA VAL A 1098 73.25 -22.91 -81.42
C VAL A 1098 73.11 -21.57 -80.71
N ALA A 1099 71.89 -21.07 -80.57
CA ALA A 1099 71.58 -19.89 -79.76
C ALA A 1099 70.12 -19.95 -79.30
N MET A 1100 69.86 -19.41 -78.12
CA MET A 1100 68.51 -19.14 -77.62
C MET A 1100 68.52 -17.74 -77.02
N LEU A 1101 67.63 -16.89 -77.53
CA LEU A 1101 67.56 -15.47 -77.19
C LEU A 1101 66.14 -15.16 -76.77
N THR A 1102 65.97 -14.16 -75.90
CA THR A 1102 64.65 -13.67 -75.54
C THR A 1102 64.53 -12.18 -75.79
N GLY A 1103 63.31 -11.74 -76.03
CA GLY A 1103 62.93 -10.33 -76.14
C GLY A 1103 61.57 -10.13 -75.49
N THR A 1104 61.37 -8.96 -74.87
CA THR A 1104 60.06 -8.58 -74.32
C THR A 1104 59.34 -7.72 -75.35
N LEU A 1105 58.07 -8.03 -75.59
CA LEU A 1105 57.20 -7.23 -76.45
C LEU A 1105 56.98 -5.84 -75.84
N ASP A 1106 57.01 -4.81 -76.66
CA ASP A 1106 56.62 -3.45 -76.29
C ASP A 1106 55.09 -3.32 -76.19
N GLU A 1107 54.62 -2.11 -75.85
CA GLU A 1107 53.19 -1.80 -75.72
C GLU A 1107 52.37 -2.01 -77.01
N ASN A 1108 53.03 -2.06 -78.16
CA ASN A 1108 52.41 -2.34 -79.46
C ASN A 1108 52.53 -3.81 -79.86
N GLY A 1109 53.00 -4.67 -78.96
CA GLY A 1109 53.17 -6.10 -79.19
C GLY A 1109 54.32 -6.41 -80.14
N LYS A 1110 55.39 -5.61 -80.15
CA LYS A 1110 56.54 -5.79 -81.05
C LYS A 1110 57.84 -5.99 -80.30
N VAL A 1111 58.76 -6.79 -80.86
CA VAL A 1111 60.13 -6.91 -80.37
C VAL A 1111 61.09 -7.24 -81.50
N VAL A 1112 62.30 -6.70 -81.43
CA VAL A 1112 63.39 -7.06 -82.34
C VAL A 1112 64.50 -7.74 -81.55
N VAL A 1113 64.81 -8.99 -81.91
CA VAL A 1113 65.84 -9.81 -81.26
C VAL A 1113 67.04 -9.94 -82.19
N THR A 1114 68.20 -9.41 -81.77
CA THR A 1114 69.43 -9.50 -82.56
C THR A 1114 70.11 -10.85 -82.34
N LEU A 1115 70.39 -11.58 -83.42
CA LEU A 1115 71.07 -12.87 -83.38
C LEU A 1115 72.59 -12.70 -83.19
N PRO A 1116 73.27 -13.67 -82.54
CA PRO A 1116 74.73 -13.70 -82.53
C PRO A 1116 75.26 -13.88 -83.96
N LYS A 1117 76.55 -13.59 -84.16
CA LYS A 1117 77.23 -13.87 -85.43
C LYS A 1117 77.34 -15.38 -85.61
N LEU A 1118 76.75 -15.90 -86.67
CA LEU A 1118 76.67 -17.34 -86.95
C LEU A 1118 77.67 -17.74 -88.04
N ALA A 1119 78.20 -18.97 -87.99
CA ALA A 1119 79.07 -19.50 -89.05
C ALA A 1119 78.29 -19.76 -90.35
N ALA A 1120 78.98 -19.81 -91.50
CA ALA A 1120 78.36 -20.12 -92.79
C ALA A 1120 77.53 -21.41 -92.76
N GLY A 1121 76.31 -21.37 -93.29
CA GLY A 1121 75.35 -22.49 -93.31
C GLY A 1121 73.88 -22.07 -93.21
N SER A 1122 72.99 -23.05 -93.26
CA SER A 1122 71.54 -22.88 -93.10
C SER A 1122 71.09 -23.18 -91.67
N TYR A 1123 70.24 -22.31 -91.13
CA TYR A 1123 69.69 -22.37 -89.77
C TYR A 1123 68.16 -22.35 -89.81
N LYS A 1124 67.54 -23.07 -88.89
CA LYS A 1124 66.10 -22.96 -88.60
C LYS A 1124 65.91 -22.18 -87.31
N LEU A 1125 65.03 -21.18 -87.34
CA LEU A 1125 64.67 -20.38 -86.19
C LEU A 1125 63.25 -20.74 -85.77
N THR A 1126 63.07 -21.06 -84.51
CA THR A 1126 61.76 -21.18 -83.88
C THR A 1126 61.56 -19.97 -82.99
N VAL A 1127 60.60 -19.12 -83.36
CA VAL A 1127 60.19 -17.95 -82.60
C VAL A 1127 58.93 -18.32 -81.84
N THR A 1128 58.96 -18.25 -80.52
CA THR A 1128 57.82 -18.63 -79.67
C THR A 1128 57.43 -17.46 -78.78
N HIS A 1129 56.18 -17.02 -78.88
CA HIS A 1129 55.55 -16.18 -77.87
C HIS A 1129 55.01 -17.06 -76.74
N THR A 1130 55.44 -16.78 -75.52
CA THR A 1130 55.09 -17.59 -74.35
C THR A 1130 53.64 -17.29 -73.92
N ALA A 1131 52.92 -18.29 -73.40
CA ALA A 1131 51.60 -18.06 -72.84
C ALA A 1131 51.68 -17.05 -71.68
N THR A 1132 50.68 -16.17 -71.59
CA THR A 1132 50.53 -15.21 -70.48
C THR A 1132 49.33 -15.57 -69.61
N ALA A 1133 49.02 -14.72 -68.62
CA ALA A 1133 47.76 -14.82 -67.89
C ALA A 1133 46.55 -14.73 -68.85
N ASN A 1134 46.62 -13.89 -69.89
CA ASN A 1134 45.49 -13.55 -70.76
C ASN A 1134 45.54 -14.22 -72.14
N THR A 1135 46.67 -14.83 -72.50
CA THR A 1135 46.87 -15.38 -73.85
C THR A 1135 47.53 -16.76 -73.86
N ASN A 1136 47.19 -17.59 -74.85
CA ASN A 1136 47.86 -18.87 -75.11
C ASN A 1136 49.17 -18.65 -75.89
N ALA A 1137 50.12 -19.59 -75.77
CA ALA A 1137 51.40 -19.53 -76.48
C ALA A 1137 51.22 -19.71 -77.99
N ALA A 1138 52.14 -19.13 -78.78
CA ALA A 1138 52.18 -19.33 -80.23
C ALA A 1138 53.62 -19.42 -80.73
N SER A 1139 53.85 -20.13 -81.84
CA SER A 1139 55.18 -20.26 -82.43
C SER A 1139 55.19 -20.11 -83.95
N SER A 1140 56.26 -19.53 -84.48
CA SER A 1140 56.51 -19.37 -85.91
C SER A 1140 57.91 -19.90 -86.26
N LEU A 1141 58.06 -20.41 -87.48
CA LEU A 1141 59.31 -20.99 -87.97
C LEU A 1141 59.86 -20.15 -89.12
N LEU A 1142 61.14 -19.77 -89.01
CA LEU A 1142 61.87 -19.04 -90.04
C LEU A 1142 63.10 -19.84 -90.47
N ASN A 1143 63.57 -19.60 -91.70
CA ASN A 1143 64.84 -20.12 -92.17
C ASN A 1143 65.81 -18.95 -92.33
N LEU A 1144 67.08 -19.16 -91.98
CA LEU A 1144 68.15 -18.18 -92.14
C LEU A 1144 69.35 -18.83 -92.83
N THR A 1145 69.89 -18.17 -93.84
CA THR A 1145 71.10 -18.62 -94.54
C THR A 1145 72.23 -17.64 -94.30
N VAL A 1146 73.40 -18.13 -93.87
CA VAL A 1146 74.64 -17.35 -93.76
C VAL A 1146 75.56 -17.77 -94.91
N GLN A 1147 76.00 -16.81 -95.72
CA GLN A 1147 76.84 -17.06 -96.90
C GLN A 1147 78.22 -17.61 -96.50
N GLN A 1148 78.86 -18.37 -97.41
CA GLN A 1148 80.24 -18.82 -97.24
C GLN A 1148 81.24 -17.66 -97.29
#